data_AF-A0A8T4KEQ2-F1
#
_entry.id   AF-A0A8T4KEQ2-F1
#
_cell.length_a   1.000
_cell.length_b   1.000
_cell.length_c   1.000
_cell.angle_alpha   90.00
_cell.angle_beta   90.00
_cell.angle_gamma   90.00
#
_symmetry.space_group_name_H-M   'P 1'
#
loop_
_entity.id
_entity.type
_entity.pdbx_description
1 polymer ?
#
loop_
_entity_poly.entity_id
_entity_poly.type
_entity_poly.pdbx_seq_one_letter_code
_entity_poly.pdbx_strand_id
1 'polypeptide(L)'
;MYIRPFAKLSSKNVSFAGGKGASLGEMTQAGIPVPAGFVIGSEAFEKFLKDTDLHVEISAALDSVDHRKMHTVEQASEVIEALIMGANMPKDIATDIQQSFKKLGAKFVAVRSSATAEDSKTAAWAGQLESFLNTTEKSLLLNVKKCWASLFTPRAIFYRFEKGMEKDKISVAVVVQKMVESDAAGIAFSVHPVTQDRNQIIIEAALGLGEAVVSGSITPDSYVVGKRDFVIQDKKIINQKRGLFKGKEGGTQWRDVMFAKGSQQTLSDKEIIALTKLVTKIERHYGFAVDVEWAKENGKLFIVQSRPITTLDEVPAPMEDSGNEFKFRWGQKQSAMTYECMNWQMYKTVDDKARVIDSGIPTTCFLLIDGVSEHHMPDVSMAHLGKNGKKYFSKVFAEALFKGIDKHVKNFFKFCDSIYDIDLKKLSDKELKKITTTYRDLITQTFIYFGTSNPWWTDQLADEIKRILSSKAKNEEEMYDYFISLSTPDEADETMKERLDFMDLVLKKKISEANLERYSRKYPALFFNTYDKHEVLDFLSGKAKEESLKDLGAEKKRIKENLLGIQKMHRKIYAKMKSPALKRYARILQKSGLDRYRLKHTWSGAEYMCLDLVHELHRRIGGDFHDFIKTYMFTDVLNFLDGKGRFPADEVKKRKGCLLQHFYDGTIHRYTGKEALAYKAKLLPPKIEVVHTSASIKGEIANKGYKKGKARVVLVKDLKQFVRDSESFKKGEILVTTMTSPIMIPIIEKASGIITDEGGICSHAAVSAREFKIPCVIGTHNASSTIQTGDEIELDASRGIVNILERASKR
;
A
#
# COMPACT_ATOMS: atom_id res chain seq x y z
N MET A 1 -19.43 26.37 37.05
CA MET A 1 -18.70 25.33 37.79
C MET A 1 -17.58 24.83 36.89
N TYR A 2 -16.33 25.14 37.23
CA TYR A 2 -15.17 24.91 36.36
C TYR A 2 -14.66 23.46 36.37
N ILE A 3 -15.24 22.60 37.20
CA ILE A 3 -14.77 21.24 37.41
C ILE A 3 -15.91 20.24 37.22
N ARG A 4 -15.61 19.15 36.52
CA ARG A 4 -16.55 18.03 36.35
C ARG A 4 -15.85 16.69 36.62
N PRO A 5 -16.43 15.78 37.43
CA PRO A 5 -15.89 14.43 37.59
C PRO A 5 -16.05 13.63 36.30
N PHE A 6 -15.21 12.61 36.08
CA PHE A 6 -15.30 11.75 34.88
C PHE A 6 -16.68 11.15 34.66
N ALA A 7 -17.38 10.78 35.75
CA ALA A 7 -18.75 10.25 35.68
C ALA A 7 -19.80 11.22 35.10
N LYS A 8 -19.46 12.51 34.93
CA LYS A 8 -20.33 13.53 34.32
C LYS A 8 -19.80 14.02 32.96
N LEU A 9 -18.83 13.34 32.37
CA LEU A 9 -18.17 13.71 31.11
C LEU A 9 -18.31 12.58 30.09
N SER A 10 -18.49 12.93 28.82
CA SER A 10 -18.45 12.02 27.68
C SER A 10 -17.66 12.60 26.52
N SER A 11 -17.55 11.84 25.43
CA SER A 11 -17.00 12.29 24.14
C SER A 11 -17.59 13.59 23.60
N LYS A 12 -18.78 14.01 24.06
CA LYS A 12 -19.41 15.29 23.67
C LYS A 12 -18.84 16.51 24.39
N ASN A 13 -17.98 16.31 25.40
CA ASN A 13 -17.47 17.39 26.25
C ASN A 13 -16.05 17.85 25.89
N VAL A 14 -15.56 17.60 24.67
CA VAL A 14 -14.20 17.98 24.23
C VAL A 14 -13.91 19.48 24.40
N SER A 15 -14.87 20.36 24.11
CA SER A 15 -14.69 21.81 24.28
C SER A 15 -14.41 22.23 25.73
N PHE A 16 -14.98 21.51 26.70
CA PHE A 16 -14.78 21.74 28.13
C PHE A 16 -13.55 20.98 28.66
N ALA A 17 -13.44 19.69 28.34
CA ALA A 17 -12.51 18.76 28.99
C ALA A 17 -11.23 18.47 28.20
N GLY A 18 -11.13 18.95 26.96
CA GLY A 18 -10.12 18.52 25.99
C GLY A 18 -10.29 17.06 25.57
N GLY A 19 -9.45 16.61 24.63
CA GLY A 19 -9.54 15.25 24.07
C GLY A 19 -9.34 14.14 25.11
N LYS A 20 -8.27 14.22 25.90
CA LYS A 20 -7.98 13.22 26.97
C LYS A 20 -9.05 13.21 28.05
N GLY A 21 -9.48 14.37 28.53
CA GLY A 21 -10.50 14.48 29.58
C GLY A 21 -11.86 13.92 29.13
N ALA A 22 -12.26 14.21 27.89
CA ALA A 22 -13.48 13.65 27.29
C ALA A 22 -13.39 12.13 27.10
N SER A 23 -12.25 11.62 26.61
CA SER A 23 -11.98 10.19 26.45
C SER A 23 -12.05 9.43 27.78
N LEU A 24 -11.47 9.97 28.85
CA LEU A 24 -11.54 9.36 30.19
C LEU A 24 -12.96 9.33 30.76
N GLY A 25 -13.76 10.38 30.52
CA GLY A 25 -15.17 10.41 30.87
C GLY A 25 -15.97 9.34 30.13
N GLU A 26 -15.79 9.25 28.81
CA GLU A 26 -16.43 8.27 27.93
C GLU A 26 -16.14 6.82 28.40
N MET A 27 -14.86 6.49 28.65
CA MET A 27 -14.48 5.18 29.15
C MET A 27 -15.07 4.86 30.53
N THR A 28 -15.13 5.85 31.42
CA THR A 28 -15.72 5.70 32.77
C THR A 28 -17.20 5.33 32.65
N GLN A 29 -17.96 5.98 31.76
CA GLN A 29 -19.36 5.66 31.54
C GLN A 29 -19.57 4.29 30.89
N ALA A 30 -18.63 3.84 30.05
CA ALA A 30 -18.65 2.52 29.42
C ALA A 30 -18.28 1.35 30.37
N GLY A 31 -18.03 1.63 31.65
CA GLY A 31 -17.61 0.63 32.64
C GLY A 31 -16.23 0.04 32.33
N ILE A 32 -15.35 0.80 31.68
CA ILE A 32 -13.92 0.48 31.57
C ILE A 32 -13.25 0.88 32.91
N PRO A 33 -12.30 0.10 33.45
CA PRO A 33 -11.68 0.37 34.75
C PRO A 33 -10.73 1.56 34.67
N VAL A 34 -11.30 2.77 34.69
CA VAL A 34 -10.54 4.03 34.71
C VAL A 34 -10.36 4.49 36.17
N PRO A 35 -9.15 4.88 36.60
CA PRO A 35 -8.96 5.48 37.92
C PRO A 35 -9.82 6.75 38.07
N ALA A 36 -10.49 6.87 39.22
CA ALA A 36 -11.37 8.01 39.49
C ALA A 36 -10.62 9.35 39.36
N GLY A 37 -11.32 10.38 38.90
CA GLY A 37 -10.74 11.70 38.70
C GLY A 37 -11.77 12.73 38.25
N PHE A 38 -11.27 13.93 37.98
CA PHE A 38 -12.05 15.06 37.49
C PHE A 38 -11.24 15.88 36.48
N VAL A 39 -11.93 16.72 35.72
CA VAL A 39 -11.33 17.64 34.76
C VAL A 39 -11.60 19.07 35.19
N ILE A 40 -10.55 19.87 35.21
CA ILE A 40 -10.58 21.33 35.29
C ILE A 40 -10.78 21.82 33.86
N GLY A 41 -11.92 22.44 33.59
CA GLY A 41 -12.30 22.82 32.25
C GLY A 41 -11.43 23.92 31.66
N SER A 42 -11.36 23.97 30.33
CA SER A 42 -10.71 25.03 29.53
C SER A 42 -11.15 26.45 29.93
N GLU A 43 -12.41 26.62 30.30
CA GLU A 43 -12.98 27.88 30.81
C GLU A 43 -12.26 28.41 32.07
N ALA A 44 -11.69 27.52 32.89
CA ALA A 44 -10.90 27.91 34.06
C ALA A 44 -9.59 28.60 33.64
N PHE A 45 -8.95 28.09 32.58
CA PHE A 45 -7.76 28.71 32.01
C PHE A 45 -8.09 30.06 31.36
N GLU A 46 -9.19 30.12 30.61
CA GLU A 46 -9.65 31.38 29.99
C GLU A 46 -9.95 32.47 31.02
N LYS A 47 -10.61 32.09 32.13
CA LYS A 47 -10.85 32.97 33.26
C LYS A 47 -9.56 33.37 33.96
N PHE A 48 -8.64 32.42 34.18
CA PHE A 48 -7.32 32.71 34.76
C PHE A 48 -6.62 33.80 33.94
N LEU A 49 -6.51 33.65 32.62
CA LEU A 49 -5.89 34.64 31.75
C LEU A 49 -6.63 35.99 31.75
N LYS A 50 -7.96 35.99 31.88
CA LYS A 50 -8.78 37.20 31.92
C LYS A 50 -8.63 37.97 33.23
N ASP A 51 -8.72 37.28 34.36
CA ASP A 51 -8.66 37.90 35.68
C ASP A 51 -7.25 38.37 36.08
N THR A 52 -6.23 37.85 35.37
CA THR A 52 -4.83 38.21 35.57
C THR A 52 -4.30 39.16 34.50
N ASP A 53 -5.16 39.60 33.56
CA ASP A 53 -4.83 40.46 32.42
C ASP A 53 -3.71 39.94 31.48
N LEU A 54 -3.30 38.66 31.64
CA LEU A 54 -2.22 38.03 30.88
C LEU A 54 -2.52 37.87 29.38
N HIS A 55 -3.78 37.94 28.95
CA HIS A 55 -4.14 37.77 27.53
C HIS A 55 -3.38 38.75 26.61
N VAL A 56 -3.21 40.00 27.05
CA VAL A 56 -2.55 41.04 26.24
C VAL A 56 -1.05 40.77 26.15
N GLU A 57 -0.42 40.41 27.27
CA GLU A 57 1.03 40.18 27.36
C GLU A 57 1.44 38.92 26.61
N ILE A 58 0.65 37.84 26.70
CA ILE A 58 0.87 36.61 25.94
C ILE A 58 0.70 36.88 24.44
N SER A 59 -0.31 37.64 24.02
CA SER A 59 -0.49 38.01 22.61
C SER A 59 0.72 38.80 22.09
N ALA A 60 1.19 39.80 22.85
CA ALA A 60 2.36 40.59 22.46
C ALA A 60 3.64 39.74 22.35
N ALA A 61 3.84 38.80 23.28
CA ALA A 61 4.96 37.87 23.20
C ALA A 61 4.88 36.98 21.96
N LEU A 62 3.70 36.46 21.61
CA LEU A 62 3.51 35.67 20.40
C LEU A 62 3.66 36.50 19.12
N ASP A 63 3.18 37.73 19.07
CA ASP A 63 3.31 38.63 17.90
C ASP A 63 4.79 38.95 17.57
N SER A 64 5.69 38.82 18.56
CA SER A 64 7.13 39.02 18.36
C SER A 64 7.87 37.81 17.74
N VAL A 65 7.19 36.67 17.58
CA VAL A 65 7.80 35.42 17.10
C VAL A 65 7.99 35.44 15.58
N ASP A 66 9.24 35.24 15.14
CA ASP A 66 9.55 34.83 13.77
C ASP A 66 9.95 33.35 13.83
N HIS A 67 9.02 32.45 13.47
CA HIS A 67 9.24 31.00 13.58
C HIS A 67 10.40 30.46 12.72
N ARG A 68 10.97 31.27 11.82
CA ARG A 68 12.21 30.97 11.08
C ARG A 68 13.48 31.22 11.91
N LYS A 69 13.35 31.86 13.06
CA LYS A 69 14.43 32.23 14.00
C LYS A 69 14.15 31.63 15.38
N MET A 70 14.73 30.46 15.65
CA MET A 70 14.41 29.68 16.84
C MET A 70 14.61 30.43 18.17
N HIS A 71 15.60 31.31 18.28
CA HIS A 71 15.79 32.14 19.48
C HIS A 71 14.57 33.03 19.83
N THR A 72 13.78 33.47 18.84
CA THR A 72 12.55 34.26 19.10
C THR A 72 11.43 33.40 19.66
N VAL A 73 11.36 32.12 19.26
CA VAL A 73 10.40 31.13 19.77
C VAL A 73 10.74 30.76 21.21
N GLU A 74 12.02 30.52 21.49
CA GLU A 74 12.52 30.24 22.85
C GLU A 74 12.25 31.42 23.78
N GLN A 75 12.57 32.64 23.36
CA GLN A 75 12.34 33.85 24.15
C GLN A 75 10.84 34.06 24.45
N ALA A 76 9.95 33.89 23.47
CA ALA A 76 8.52 34.00 23.69
C ALA A 76 8.00 32.92 24.65
N SER A 77 8.50 31.68 24.53
CA SER A 77 8.17 30.59 25.45
C SER A 77 8.56 30.92 26.88
N GLU A 78 9.80 31.38 27.10
CA GLU A 78 10.32 31.72 28.43
C GLU A 78 9.51 32.86 29.08
N VAL A 79 9.19 33.90 28.31
CA VAL A 79 8.37 35.02 28.77
C VAL A 79 6.97 34.56 29.17
N ILE A 80 6.30 33.80 28.31
CA ILE A 80 4.92 33.34 28.57
C ILE A 80 4.88 32.38 29.77
N GLU A 81 5.85 31.47 29.89
CA GLU A 81 5.96 30.59 31.04
C GLU A 81 6.14 31.39 32.33
N ALA A 82 7.04 32.38 32.35
CA ALA A 82 7.27 33.24 33.51
C ALA A 82 6.00 34.02 33.90
N LEU A 83 5.26 34.55 32.93
CA LEU A 83 3.99 35.26 33.15
C LEU A 83 2.94 34.34 33.81
N ILE A 84 2.70 33.16 33.22
CA ILE A 84 1.73 32.19 33.75
C ILE A 84 2.17 31.75 35.15
N MET A 85 3.45 31.42 35.34
CA MET A 85 3.97 30.93 36.63
C MET A 85 4.02 32.02 37.71
N GLY A 86 4.17 33.29 37.34
CA GLY A 86 4.13 34.44 38.26
C GLY A 86 2.72 34.87 38.69
N ALA A 87 1.70 34.67 37.86
CA ALA A 87 0.35 35.16 38.16
C ALA A 87 -0.40 34.36 39.24
N ASN A 88 -1.17 35.03 40.09
CA ASN A 88 -1.96 34.36 41.13
C ASN A 88 -3.21 33.69 40.55
N MET A 89 -3.44 32.42 40.88
CA MET A 89 -4.67 31.73 40.47
C MET A 89 -5.87 32.33 41.21
N PRO A 90 -6.99 32.66 40.51
CA PRO A 90 -8.21 33.15 41.15
C PRO A 90 -8.68 32.23 42.28
N LYS A 91 -9.10 32.84 43.41
CA LYS A 91 -9.41 32.11 44.66
C LYS A 91 -10.55 31.11 44.49
N ASP A 92 -11.55 31.46 43.68
CA ASP A 92 -12.67 30.58 43.35
C ASP A 92 -12.21 29.33 42.61
N ILE A 93 -11.37 29.48 41.56
CA ILE A 93 -10.79 28.35 40.83
C ILE A 93 -9.92 27.48 41.75
N ALA A 94 -9.03 28.10 42.53
CA ALA A 94 -8.15 27.37 43.45
C ALA A 94 -8.93 26.57 44.51
N THR A 95 -10.00 27.18 45.07
CA THR A 95 -10.87 26.55 46.06
C THR A 95 -11.62 25.37 45.46
N ASP A 96 -12.19 25.54 44.27
CA ASP A 96 -12.90 24.47 43.54
C ASP A 96 -11.98 23.26 43.30
N ILE A 97 -10.74 23.50 42.86
CA ILE A 97 -9.74 22.45 42.60
C ILE A 97 -9.39 21.70 43.89
N GLN A 98 -9.12 22.42 44.98
CA GLN A 98 -8.76 21.82 46.26
C GLN A 98 -9.92 21.01 46.86
N GLN A 99 -11.14 21.54 46.82
CA GLN A 99 -12.32 20.81 47.29
C GLN A 99 -12.56 19.53 46.49
N SER A 100 -12.39 19.60 45.16
CA SER A 100 -12.53 18.44 44.27
C SER A 100 -11.45 17.39 44.54
N PHE A 101 -10.21 17.81 44.81
CA PHE A 101 -9.12 16.92 45.22
C PHE A 101 -9.41 16.22 46.55
N LYS A 102 -9.86 16.96 47.58
CA LYS A 102 -10.26 16.38 48.88
C LYS A 102 -11.39 15.37 48.72
N LYS A 103 -12.40 15.70 47.90
CA LYS A 103 -13.53 14.82 47.60
C LYS A 103 -13.14 13.55 46.86
N LEU A 104 -12.09 13.60 46.02
CA LEU A 104 -11.55 12.43 45.32
C LEU A 104 -10.95 11.40 46.31
N GLY A 105 -10.54 11.83 47.51
CA GLY A 105 -10.01 10.95 48.55
C GLY A 105 -8.69 10.28 48.17
N ALA A 106 -7.93 10.87 47.23
CA ALA A 106 -6.65 10.35 46.77
C ALA A 106 -5.48 11.06 47.49
N LYS A 107 -4.49 10.29 47.95
CA LYS A 107 -3.25 10.86 48.51
C LYS A 107 -2.36 11.50 47.45
N PHE A 108 -2.31 10.88 46.27
CA PHE A 108 -1.53 11.34 45.13
C PHE A 108 -2.37 11.25 43.85
N VAL A 109 -2.14 12.20 42.94
CA VAL A 109 -2.82 12.29 41.64
C VAL A 109 -1.83 12.46 40.50
N ALA A 110 -2.21 12.06 39.30
CA ALA A 110 -1.60 12.50 38.06
C ALA A 110 -2.33 13.78 37.59
N VAL A 111 -1.56 14.81 37.24
CA VAL A 111 -2.06 16.07 36.67
C VAL A 111 -1.60 16.13 35.22
N ARG A 112 -2.54 16.11 34.28
CA ARG A 112 -2.24 15.95 32.84
C ARG A 112 -2.94 17.01 32.01
N SER A 113 -2.19 17.62 31.11
CA SER A 113 -2.72 18.59 30.14
C SER A 113 -3.61 17.90 29.10
N SER A 114 -4.74 18.52 28.77
CA SER A 114 -5.71 18.05 27.76
C SER A 114 -6.18 19.23 26.90
N ALA A 115 -5.67 19.35 25.68
CA ALA A 115 -5.98 20.50 24.82
C ALA A 115 -7.39 20.37 24.21
N THR A 116 -8.04 21.51 23.94
CA THR A 116 -9.35 21.53 23.27
C THR A 116 -9.28 21.38 21.75
N ALA A 117 -8.10 21.62 21.17
CA ALA A 117 -7.82 21.49 19.74
C ALA A 117 -7.20 20.13 19.35
N GLU A 118 -7.12 19.18 20.29
CA GLU A 118 -6.40 17.90 20.15
C GLU A 118 -7.03 16.93 19.13
N ASP A 119 -8.27 17.18 18.67
CA ASP A 119 -9.07 16.23 17.88
C ASP A 119 -9.63 16.79 16.55
N SER A 120 -9.05 17.86 15.99
CA SER A 120 -9.26 18.13 14.56
C SER A 120 -8.43 17.11 13.74
N LYS A 121 -8.95 16.60 12.61
CA LYS A 121 -8.23 15.67 11.70
C LYS A 121 -6.86 16.21 11.23
N THR A 122 -6.54 17.46 11.53
CA THR A 122 -5.39 18.23 11.05
C THR A 122 -4.37 18.61 12.13
N ALA A 123 -4.65 18.47 13.44
CA ALA A 123 -3.73 18.96 14.49
C ALA A 123 -3.55 18.00 15.68
N ALA A 124 -2.58 17.09 15.60
CA ALA A 124 -2.19 16.23 16.71
C ALA A 124 -1.12 16.90 17.59
N TRP A 125 -1.50 17.41 18.76
CA TRP A 125 -0.59 17.96 19.79
C TRP A 125 0.16 16.86 20.58
N ALA A 126 0.26 15.66 20.02
CA ALA A 126 0.73 14.47 20.70
C ALA A 126 2.18 14.61 21.19
N GLY A 127 2.39 14.38 22.49
CA GLY A 127 3.72 14.41 23.12
C GLY A 127 4.33 15.79 23.29
N GLN A 128 3.55 16.87 23.12
CA GLN A 128 4.03 18.25 23.27
C GLN A 128 3.61 18.92 24.59
N LEU A 129 2.66 18.35 25.34
CA LEU A 129 2.14 18.91 26.58
C LEU A 129 2.59 18.09 27.80
N GLU A 130 2.78 18.77 28.93
CA GLU A 130 3.36 18.17 30.12
C GLU A 130 2.36 17.34 30.93
N SER A 131 2.88 16.37 31.67
CA SER A 131 2.14 15.55 32.64
C SER A 131 2.97 15.37 33.90
N PHE A 132 2.34 15.53 35.06
CA PHE A 132 3.00 15.45 36.36
C PHE A 132 2.43 14.30 37.17
N LEU A 133 3.24 13.25 37.35
CA LEU A 133 2.86 12.07 38.12
C LEU A 133 3.12 12.26 39.62
N ASN A 134 2.34 11.54 40.43
CA ASN A 134 2.51 11.48 41.89
C ASN A 134 2.49 12.88 42.56
N THR A 135 1.54 13.72 42.13
CA THR A 135 1.30 15.07 42.63
C THR A 135 0.59 15.02 43.98
N THR A 136 0.99 15.88 44.92
CA THR A 136 0.38 16.02 46.25
C THR A 136 -0.63 17.17 46.28
N GLU A 137 -1.41 17.29 47.36
CA GLU A 137 -2.29 18.45 47.57
C GLU A 137 -1.51 19.78 47.50
N LYS A 138 -0.29 19.82 48.06
CA LYS A 138 0.56 21.03 48.09
C LYS A 138 1.06 21.44 46.71
N SER A 139 1.41 20.47 45.86
CA SER A 139 1.92 20.73 44.51
C SER A 139 0.84 20.77 43.43
N LEU A 140 -0.43 20.51 43.78
CA LEU A 140 -1.54 20.43 42.83
C LEU A 140 -1.72 21.69 42.01
N LEU A 141 -1.89 22.85 42.66
CA LEU A 141 -2.15 24.11 41.95
C LEU A 141 -0.95 24.53 41.09
N LEU A 142 0.27 24.27 41.57
CA LEU A 142 1.49 24.50 40.81
C LEU A 142 1.52 23.65 39.54
N ASN A 143 1.23 22.36 39.64
CA ASN A 143 1.22 21.46 38.49
C ASN A 143 0.08 21.77 37.51
N VAL A 144 -1.07 22.27 37.99
CA VAL A 144 -2.13 22.80 37.11
C VAL A 144 -1.63 24.00 36.29
N LYS A 145 -0.93 24.94 36.93
CA LYS A 145 -0.33 26.08 36.22
C LYS A 145 0.74 25.65 35.21
N LYS A 146 1.58 24.67 35.56
CA LYS A 146 2.56 24.11 34.63
C LYS A 146 1.88 23.46 33.42
N CYS A 147 0.78 22.73 33.62
CA CYS A 147 -0.03 22.23 32.51
C CYS A 147 -0.55 23.36 31.61
N TRP A 148 -0.99 24.49 32.18
CA TRP A 148 -1.38 25.67 31.40
C TRP A 148 -0.20 26.29 30.64
N ALA A 149 0.96 26.44 31.29
CA ALA A 149 2.18 26.95 30.66
C ALA A 149 2.68 26.04 29.52
N SER A 150 2.46 24.73 29.63
CA SER A 150 2.92 23.76 28.61
C SER A 150 2.32 23.99 27.21
N LEU A 151 1.24 24.75 27.10
CA LEU A 151 0.67 25.19 25.82
C LEU A 151 1.59 26.15 25.04
N PHE A 152 2.62 26.70 25.70
CA PHE A 152 3.53 27.71 25.17
C PHE A 152 4.99 27.28 25.24
N THR A 153 5.29 25.98 25.28
CA THR A 153 6.68 25.50 25.12
C THR A 153 7.24 25.89 23.74
N PRO A 154 8.57 25.90 23.52
CA PRO A 154 9.13 26.30 22.24
C PRO A 154 8.62 25.41 21.10
N ARG A 155 8.45 24.11 21.37
CA ARG A 155 7.90 23.13 20.43
C ARG A 155 6.43 23.41 20.11
N ALA A 156 5.62 23.73 21.11
CA ALA A 156 4.21 24.08 20.96
C ALA A 156 4.03 25.38 20.15
N ILE A 157 4.81 26.42 20.45
CA ILE A 157 4.77 27.69 19.71
C ILE A 157 5.21 27.46 18.26
N PHE A 158 6.36 26.81 18.02
CA PHE A 158 6.84 26.53 16.67
C PHE A 158 5.78 25.81 15.82
N TYR A 159 5.15 24.78 16.40
CA TYR A 159 4.10 24.02 15.72
C TYR A 159 2.89 24.88 15.32
N ARG A 160 2.45 25.80 16.19
CA ARG A 160 1.33 26.72 15.87
C ARG A 160 1.66 27.59 14.67
N PHE A 161 2.85 28.15 14.64
CA PHE A 161 3.27 29.02 13.54
C PHE A 161 3.47 28.25 12.23
N GLU A 162 4.03 27.03 12.26
CA GLU A 162 4.17 26.18 11.06
C GLU A 162 2.81 25.83 10.43
N LYS A 163 1.76 25.69 11.27
CA LYS A 163 0.40 25.36 10.83
C LYS A 163 -0.49 26.57 10.53
N GLY A 164 0.01 27.80 10.69
CA GLY A 164 -0.78 29.02 10.50
C GLY A 164 -1.89 29.20 11.56
N MET A 165 -1.67 28.69 12.77
CA MET A 165 -2.61 28.70 13.89
C MET A 165 -2.25 29.77 14.94
N GLU A 166 -1.47 30.79 14.56
CA GLU A 166 -0.98 31.82 15.49
C GLU A 166 -2.11 32.70 16.06
N LYS A 167 -3.23 32.83 15.33
CA LYS A 167 -4.41 33.60 15.76
C LYS A 167 -5.54 32.74 16.35
N ASP A 168 -5.37 31.42 16.38
CA ASP A 168 -6.39 30.51 16.88
C ASP A 168 -6.49 30.58 18.41
N LYS A 169 -7.71 30.71 18.91
CA LYS A 169 -8.00 30.61 20.35
C LYS A 169 -7.85 29.15 20.77
N ILE A 170 -6.69 28.80 21.32
CA ILE A 170 -6.42 27.48 21.89
C ILE A 170 -6.49 27.57 23.41
N SER A 171 -7.26 26.68 24.01
CA SER A 171 -7.40 26.55 25.45
C SER A 171 -7.02 25.14 25.88
N VAL A 172 -6.72 24.98 27.17
CA VAL A 172 -6.23 23.72 27.74
C VAL A 172 -6.99 23.42 29.01
N ALA A 173 -7.61 22.23 29.02
CA ALA A 173 -8.16 21.63 30.22
C ALA A 173 -7.08 20.84 30.96
N VAL A 174 -7.30 20.56 32.24
CA VAL A 174 -6.37 19.80 33.07
C VAL A 174 -7.09 18.63 33.72
N VAL A 175 -6.62 17.42 33.42
CA VAL A 175 -7.10 16.17 34.01
C VAL A 175 -6.40 15.95 35.34
N VAL A 176 -7.17 15.73 36.40
CA VAL A 176 -6.68 15.33 37.73
C VAL A 176 -7.21 13.93 38.03
N GLN A 177 -6.33 12.94 37.95
CA GLN A 177 -6.68 11.52 38.04
C GLN A 177 -5.98 10.87 39.24
N LYS A 178 -6.68 10.01 39.98
CA LYS A 178 -6.08 9.23 41.07
C LYS A 178 -4.86 8.44 40.56
N MET A 179 -3.74 8.57 41.26
CA MET A 179 -2.51 7.87 40.90
C MET A 179 -2.65 6.37 41.18
N VAL A 180 -2.36 5.54 40.18
CA VAL A 180 -2.26 4.07 40.32
C VAL A 180 -0.87 3.73 40.86
N GLU A 181 -0.79 2.87 41.86
CA GLU A 181 0.48 2.35 42.38
C GLU A 181 0.95 1.17 41.55
N SER A 182 1.44 1.48 40.33
CA SER A 182 1.63 0.42 39.35
C SER A 182 2.86 -0.45 39.61
N ASP A 183 2.65 -1.76 39.70
CA ASP A 183 3.73 -2.75 39.69
C ASP A 183 4.21 -3.05 38.26
N ALA A 184 3.31 -2.93 37.28
CA ALA A 184 3.62 -2.90 35.86
C ALA A 184 2.72 -1.90 35.11
N ALA A 185 3.21 -1.33 34.04
CA ALA A 185 2.45 -0.44 33.17
C ALA A 185 3.02 -0.46 31.75
N GLY A 186 2.27 0.08 30.81
CA GLY A 186 2.74 0.17 29.43
C GLY A 186 1.67 0.63 28.46
N ILE A 187 1.87 0.21 27.21
CA ILE A 187 1.08 0.64 26.07
C ILE A 187 0.52 -0.60 25.38
N ALA A 188 -0.68 -0.52 24.84
CA ALA A 188 -1.24 -1.55 23.99
C ALA A 188 -1.86 -0.89 22.75
N PHE A 189 -1.46 -1.35 21.58
CA PHE A 189 -2.08 -0.94 20.33
C PHE A 189 -3.07 -2.01 19.92
N SER A 190 -4.32 -1.60 19.71
CA SER A 190 -5.33 -2.52 19.19
C SER A 190 -4.97 -2.98 17.79
N VAL A 191 -4.10 -2.32 17.04
CA VAL A 191 -3.57 -2.81 15.77
C VAL A 191 -2.07 -2.75 15.82
N HIS A 192 -1.38 -3.83 15.44
CA HIS A 192 0.07 -3.86 15.44
C HIS A 192 0.61 -2.74 14.54
N PRO A 193 1.37 -1.75 15.05
CA PRO A 193 1.70 -0.52 14.32
C PRO A 193 2.68 -0.76 13.16
N VAL A 194 3.50 -1.81 13.25
CA VAL A 194 4.43 -2.21 12.17
C VAL A 194 3.77 -3.09 11.09
N THR A 195 3.09 -4.17 11.47
CA THR A 195 2.46 -5.08 10.51
C THR A 195 1.13 -4.54 9.97
N GLN A 196 0.52 -3.60 10.69
CA GLN A 196 -0.84 -3.09 10.50
C GLN A 196 -1.93 -4.18 10.46
N ASP A 197 -1.63 -5.39 10.96
CA ASP A 197 -2.60 -6.47 11.04
C ASP A 197 -3.67 -6.10 12.09
N ARG A 198 -4.88 -5.81 11.61
CA ARG A 198 -6.02 -5.44 12.46
C ARG A 198 -6.53 -6.58 13.32
N ASN A 199 -6.08 -7.80 13.09
CA ASN A 199 -6.31 -8.95 13.97
C ASN A 199 -5.20 -9.13 15.02
N GLN A 200 -4.13 -8.34 15.00
CA GLN A 200 -3.05 -8.40 16.00
C GLN A 200 -3.12 -7.21 16.96
N ILE A 201 -3.14 -7.52 18.25
CA ILE A 201 -2.84 -6.56 19.32
C ILE A 201 -1.38 -6.74 19.70
N ILE A 202 -0.64 -5.63 19.81
CA ILE A 202 0.67 -5.62 20.45
C ILE A 202 0.56 -4.96 21.82
N ILE A 203 1.15 -5.60 22.83
CA ILE A 203 1.21 -5.10 24.20
C ILE A 203 2.68 -4.92 24.56
N GLU A 204 3.03 -3.71 24.94
CA GLU A 204 4.32 -3.37 25.52
C GLU A 204 4.17 -3.20 27.04
N ALA A 205 5.00 -3.89 27.81
CA ALA A 205 4.90 -3.92 29.28
C ALA A 205 6.26 -3.69 29.96
N ALA A 206 6.26 -2.84 30.97
CA ALA A 206 7.44 -2.61 31.81
C ALA A 206 7.10 -2.53 33.31
N LEU A 207 8.13 -2.69 34.13
CA LEU A 207 8.03 -2.59 35.59
C LEU A 207 7.88 -1.13 36.05
N GLY A 208 6.94 -0.89 36.97
CA GLY A 208 6.70 0.42 37.56
C GLY A 208 5.73 1.30 36.76
N LEU A 209 6.04 2.59 36.65
CA LEU A 209 5.20 3.63 36.02
C LEU A 209 5.37 3.67 34.49
N GLY A 210 4.25 3.83 33.78
CA GLY A 210 4.21 3.76 32.30
C GLY A 210 4.92 4.90 31.56
N GLU A 211 5.23 6.01 32.24
CA GLU A 211 5.96 7.16 31.67
C GLU A 211 7.34 6.75 31.11
N ALA A 212 7.98 5.74 31.70
CA ALA A 212 9.23 5.21 31.20
C ALA A 212 9.10 4.56 29.80
N VAL A 213 7.97 3.93 29.51
CA VAL A 213 7.66 3.32 28.20
C VAL A 213 7.29 4.40 27.19
N VAL A 214 6.38 5.32 27.58
CA VAL A 214 5.90 6.41 26.71
C VAL A 214 7.04 7.34 26.27
N SER A 215 8.02 7.60 27.15
CA SER A 215 9.20 8.41 26.83
C SER A 215 10.29 7.68 26.05
N GLY A 216 10.17 6.36 25.86
CA GLY A 216 11.24 5.54 25.25
C GLY A 216 12.48 5.37 26.13
N SER A 217 12.39 5.68 27.43
CA SER A 217 13.53 5.64 28.37
C SER A 217 13.94 4.22 28.79
N ILE A 218 13.10 3.23 28.50
CA ILE A 218 13.34 1.80 28.72
C ILE A 218 12.82 0.99 27.53
N THR A 219 13.39 -0.20 27.33
CA THR A 219 12.87 -1.19 26.38
C THR A 219 11.93 -2.15 27.11
N PRO A 220 10.63 -2.19 26.79
CA PRO A 220 9.65 -3.04 27.45
C PRO A 220 9.70 -4.48 26.92
N ASP A 221 9.02 -5.39 27.62
CA ASP A 221 8.59 -6.66 27.03
C ASP A 221 7.56 -6.38 25.92
N SER A 222 7.51 -7.24 24.90
CA SER A 222 6.54 -7.15 23.81
C SER A 222 5.78 -8.46 23.64
N TYR A 223 4.46 -8.38 23.54
CA TYR A 223 3.58 -9.53 23.32
C TYR A 223 2.67 -9.25 22.11
N VAL A 224 2.62 -10.17 21.15
CA VAL A 224 1.69 -10.10 20.01
C VAL A 224 0.59 -11.13 20.22
N VAL A 225 -0.67 -10.70 20.16
CA VAL A 225 -1.84 -11.52 20.49
C VAL A 225 -2.90 -11.39 19.40
N GLY A 226 -3.48 -12.51 18.97
CA GLY A 226 -4.60 -12.52 18.03
C GLY A 226 -5.90 -12.06 18.70
N LYS A 227 -6.66 -11.15 18.06
CA LYS A 227 -7.94 -10.64 18.58
C LYS A 227 -9.08 -11.64 18.52
N ARG A 228 -9.09 -12.45 17.47
CA ARG A 228 -10.19 -13.40 17.19
C ARG A 228 -10.12 -14.64 18.08
N ASP A 229 -8.92 -15.15 18.30
CA ASP A 229 -8.67 -16.40 19.02
C ASP A 229 -8.07 -16.18 20.42
N PHE A 230 -7.64 -14.96 20.74
CA PHE A 230 -6.93 -14.61 21.98
C PHE A 230 -5.67 -15.45 22.21
N VAL A 231 -5.05 -15.92 21.12
CA VAL A 231 -3.81 -16.72 21.18
C VAL A 231 -2.62 -15.77 21.18
N ILE A 232 -1.69 -15.99 22.12
CA ILE A 232 -0.41 -15.28 22.14
C ILE A 232 0.46 -15.85 21.01
N GLN A 233 0.73 -15.03 20.00
CA GLN A 233 1.45 -15.39 18.78
C GLN A 233 2.96 -15.24 18.94
N ASP A 234 3.40 -14.21 19.67
CA ASP A 234 4.81 -13.95 19.93
C ASP A 234 5.01 -13.33 21.33
N LYS A 235 6.18 -13.61 21.93
CA LYS A 235 6.62 -13.03 23.19
C LYS A 235 8.10 -12.70 23.12
N LYS A 236 8.43 -11.44 23.35
CA LYS A 236 9.80 -10.95 23.51
C LYS A 236 10.00 -10.43 24.91
N ILE A 237 10.80 -11.15 25.70
CA ILE A 237 11.12 -10.78 27.09
C ILE A 237 12.46 -10.05 27.11
N ILE A 238 12.48 -8.88 27.72
CA ILE A 238 13.65 -8.01 27.80
C ILE A 238 14.11 -7.92 29.26
N ASN A 239 15.41 -8.02 29.49
CA ASN A 239 15.97 -7.80 30.81
C ASN A 239 15.93 -6.30 31.18
N GLN A 240 14.94 -5.92 31.98
CA GLN A 240 14.73 -4.55 32.44
C GLN A 240 15.65 -4.23 33.64
N LYS A 241 16.73 -3.48 33.38
CA LYS A 241 17.74 -3.13 34.40
C LYS A 241 17.30 -2.07 35.39
N ARG A 242 16.32 -1.24 35.03
CA ARG A 242 15.79 -0.13 35.85
C ARG A 242 14.30 0.07 35.57
N GLY A 243 13.59 0.66 36.52
CA GLY A 243 12.18 1.05 36.39
C GLY A 243 11.92 2.40 37.04
N LEU A 244 10.81 3.03 36.66
CA LEU A 244 10.37 4.31 37.22
C LEU A 244 9.29 4.06 38.28
N PHE A 245 9.45 4.62 39.47
CA PHE A 245 8.55 4.39 40.60
C PHE A 245 8.12 5.71 41.26
N LYS A 246 7.08 5.68 42.09
CA LYS A 246 6.64 6.84 42.88
C LYS A 246 7.71 7.27 43.89
N GLY A 247 7.98 8.57 43.95
CA GLY A 247 8.70 9.22 45.06
C GLY A 247 7.89 9.16 46.36
N LYS A 248 8.56 9.04 47.52
CA LYS A 248 7.87 8.96 48.82
C LYS A 248 7.14 10.26 49.17
N GLU A 249 7.68 11.41 48.74
CA GLU A 249 7.17 12.75 49.07
C GLU A 249 6.50 13.45 47.88
N GLY A 250 6.33 12.74 46.77
CA GLY A 250 5.83 13.28 45.50
C GLY A 250 6.81 13.03 44.35
N GLY A 251 6.35 13.22 43.11
CA GLY A 251 7.16 13.02 41.91
C GLY A 251 7.55 11.56 41.64
N THR A 252 8.50 11.35 40.72
CA THR A 252 8.96 10.02 40.30
C THR A 252 10.43 9.82 40.60
N GLN A 253 10.85 8.56 40.74
CA GLN A 253 12.23 8.17 41.00
C GLN A 253 12.62 6.93 40.21
N TRP A 254 13.79 6.96 39.60
CA TRP A 254 14.41 5.79 38.98
C TRP A 254 14.95 4.86 40.07
N ARG A 255 14.75 3.56 39.90
CA ARG A 255 15.36 2.54 40.74
C ARG A 255 15.89 1.40 39.89
N ASP A 256 17.04 0.87 40.27
CA ASP A 256 17.58 -0.33 39.66
C ASP A 256 16.71 -1.55 40.01
N VAL A 257 16.56 -2.42 39.03
CA VAL A 257 15.82 -3.67 39.18
C VAL A 257 16.83 -4.80 39.21
N MET A 258 16.75 -5.65 40.24
CA MET A 258 17.60 -6.83 40.33
C MET A 258 17.42 -7.71 39.08
N PHE A 259 18.52 -8.21 38.51
CA PHE A 259 18.54 -9.01 37.28
C PHE A 259 17.50 -10.13 37.27
N ALA A 260 17.37 -10.86 38.39
CA ALA A 260 16.41 -11.96 38.54
C ALA A 260 14.95 -11.51 38.37
N LYS A 261 14.61 -10.27 38.78
CA LYS A 261 13.29 -9.67 38.61
C LYS A 261 13.15 -9.01 37.24
N GLY A 262 14.20 -8.37 36.73
CA GLY A 262 14.21 -7.68 35.44
C GLY A 262 14.14 -8.62 34.24
N SER A 263 14.57 -9.88 34.39
CA SER A 263 14.51 -10.91 33.34
C SER A 263 13.24 -11.75 33.37
N GLN A 264 12.30 -11.48 34.29
CA GLN A 264 11.01 -12.16 34.34
C GLN A 264 10.01 -11.48 33.42
N GLN A 265 9.11 -12.29 32.84
CA GLN A 265 7.98 -11.79 32.06
C GLN A 265 7.11 -10.85 32.91
N THR A 266 6.91 -9.62 32.43
CA THR A 266 6.22 -8.54 33.17
C THR A 266 4.74 -8.83 33.42
N LEU A 267 4.04 -9.40 32.43
CA LEU A 267 2.64 -9.80 32.54
C LEU A 267 2.52 -11.31 32.35
N SER A 268 1.84 -12.01 33.25
CA SER A 268 1.48 -13.43 33.02
C SER A 268 0.55 -13.59 31.81
N ASP A 269 0.53 -14.78 31.21
CA ASP A 269 -0.31 -15.07 30.04
C ASP A 269 -1.81 -14.77 30.28
N LYS A 270 -2.29 -15.02 31.51
CA LYS A 270 -3.66 -14.68 31.91
C LYS A 270 -3.90 -13.17 31.90
N GLU A 271 -2.93 -12.39 32.36
CA GLU A 271 -2.98 -10.92 32.35
C GLU A 271 -2.87 -10.36 30.93
N ILE A 272 -2.02 -10.95 30.06
CA ILE A 272 -1.91 -10.59 28.64
C ILE A 272 -3.27 -10.77 27.95
N ILE A 273 -3.94 -11.91 28.16
CA ILE A 273 -5.27 -12.18 27.59
C ILE A 273 -6.32 -11.24 28.19
N ALA A 274 -6.29 -10.99 29.50
CA ALA A 274 -7.22 -10.07 30.15
C ALA A 274 -7.10 -8.63 29.60
N LEU A 275 -5.87 -8.16 29.40
CA LEU A 275 -5.58 -6.86 28.80
C LEU A 275 -6.00 -6.81 27.33
N THR A 276 -5.72 -7.87 26.56
CA THR A 276 -6.16 -8.02 25.16
C THR A 276 -7.68 -7.87 25.06
N LYS A 277 -8.44 -8.57 25.91
CA LYS A 277 -9.91 -8.44 25.96
C LYS A 277 -10.37 -7.03 26.31
N LEU A 278 -9.65 -6.36 27.22
CA LEU A 278 -9.97 -5.00 27.62
C LEU A 278 -9.71 -4.01 26.47
N VAL A 279 -8.58 -4.12 25.78
CA VAL A 279 -8.24 -3.30 24.60
C VAL A 279 -9.25 -3.52 23.47
N THR A 280 -9.64 -4.77 23.20
CA THR A 280 -10.70 -5.08 22.21
C THR A 280 -12.05 -4.49 22.61
N LYS A 281 -12.39 -4.46 23.91
CA LYS A 281 -13.62 -3.79 24.41
C LYS A 281 -13.58 -2.29 24.14
N ILE A 282 -12.43 -1.65 24.38
CA ILE A 282 -12.22 -0.21 24.14
C ILE A 282 -12.30 0.10 22.63
N GLU A 283 -11.61 -0.66 21.79
CA GLU A 283 -11.68 -0.53 20.32
C GLU A 283 -13.12 -0.66 19.81
N ARG A 284 -13.86 -1.65 20.29
CA ARG A 284 -15.27 -1.84 19.92
C ARG A 284 -16.16 -0.68 20.40
N HIS A 285 -15.91 -0.15 21.59
CA HIS A 285 -16.66 0.99 22.13
C HIS A 285 -16.49 2.25 21.27
N TYR A 286 -15.26 2.54 20.85
CA TYR A 286 -14.95 3.71 20.04
C TYR A 286 -15.24 3.53 18.55
N GLY A 287 -15.26 2.29 18.05
CA GLY A 287 -15.47 1.99 16.63
C GLY A 287 -14.24 2.28 15.74
N PHE A 288 -13.09 2.56 16.34
CA PHE A 288 -11.81 2.77 15.66
C PHE A 288 -10.68 2.14 16.45
N ALA A 289 -9.54 1.92 15.79
CA ALA A 289 -8.36 1.34 16.42
C ALA A 289 -7.76 2.30 17.46
N VAL A 290 -7.37 1.76 18.61
CA VAL A 290 -6.98 2.53 19.79
C VAL A 290 -5.56 2.20 20.27
N ASP A 291 -4.83 3.25 20.63
CA ASP A 291 -3.64 3.19 21.46
C ASP A 291 -4.08 3.44 22.90
N VAL A 292 -3.76 2.48 23.78
CA VAL A 292 -4.23 2.41 25.16
C VAL A 292 -3.04 2.40 26.11
N GLU A 293 -2.96 3.40 26.97
CA GLU A 293 -2.05 3.36 28.12
C GLU A 293 -2.75 2.67 29.29
N TRP A 294 -2.06 1.70 29.88
CA TRP A 294 -2.60 0.88 30.96
C TRP A 294 -1.62 0.78 32.13
N ALA A 295 -2.17 0.52 33.32
CA ALA A 295 -1.43 0.32 34.56
C ALA A 295 -2.01 -0.86 35.33
N LYS A 296 -1.16 -1.62 36.00
CA LYS A 296 -1.53 -2.74 36.85
C LYS A 296 -1.21 -2.42 38.30
N GLU A 297 -2.15 -2.63 39.20
CA GLU A 297 -1.95 -2.52 40.66
C GLU A 297 -2.61 -3.72 41.33
N ASN A 298 -1.82 -4.51 42.07
CA ASN A 298 -2.30 -5.69 42.82
C ASN A 298 -3.12 -6.67 41.95
N GLY A 299 -2.66 -6.91 40.71
CA GLY A 299 -3.32 -7.80 39.74
C GLY A 299 -4.57 -7.22 39.07
N LYS A 300 -4.97 -5.97 39.38
CA LYS A 300 -6.05 -5.26 38.70
C LYS A 300 -5.50 -4.36 37.59
N LEU A 301 -6.10 -4.45 36.41
CA LEU A 301 -5.78 -3.62 35.25
C LEU A 301 -6.63 -2.35 35.26
N PHE A 302 -5.97 -1.21 35.05
CA PHE A 302 -6.58 0.11 34.92
C PHE A 302 -6.20 0.72 33.57
N ILE A 303 -7.15 1.40 32.93
CA ILE A 303 -6.89 2.18 31.72
C ILE A 303 -6.69 3.64 32.14
N VAL A 304 -5.51 4.18 31.83
CA VAL A 304 -5.14 5.54 32.21
C VAL A 304 -5.24 6.52 31.04
N GLN A 305 -5.28 6.03 29.80
CA GLN A 305 -5.52 6.83 28.60
C GLN A 305 -5.96 5.95 27.43
N SER A 306 -6.77 6.48 26.52
CA SER A 306 -7.02 5.87 25.21
C SER A 306 -7.14 6.96 24.15
N ARG A 307 -6.51 6.74 22.99
CA ARG A 307 -6.52 7.63 21.83
C ARG A 307 -6.66 6.84 20.53
N PRO A 308 -7.17 7.43 19.44
CA PRO A 308 -7.15 6.79 18.13
C PRO A 308 -5.71 6.55 17.66
N ILE A 309 -5.44 5.41 17.02
CA ILE A 309 -4.19 5.21 16.30
C ILE A 309 -4.31 5.92 14.94
N THR A 310 -3.69 7.08 14.81
CA THR A 310 -3.75 7.93 13.61
C THR A 310 -2.74 7.56 12.54
N THR A 311 -1.78 6.69 12.87
CA THR A 311 -0.75 6.17 11.95
C THR A 311 -1.19 4.93 11.18
N LEU A 312 -2.39 4.40 11.48
CA LEU A 312 -2.94 3.29 10.71
C LEU A 312 -3.59 3.83 9.44
N ASP A 313 -3.47 3.04 8.38
CA ASP A 313 -4.20 3.33 7.14
C ASP A 313 -5.72 3.39 7.43
N GLU A 314 -6.39 4.45 6.95
CA GLU A 314 -7.81 4.75 7.23
C GLU A 314 -8.72 3.56 6.86
N VAL A 315 -9.63 3.19 7.77
CA VAL A 315 -10.73 2.24 7.50
C VAL A 315 -12.00 3.04 7.20
N PRO A 316 -12.70 2.77 6.07
CA PRO A 316 -14.04 3.31 5.83
C PRO A 316 -15.04 2.81 6.89
N ALA A 317 -16.07 3.61 7.17
CA ALA A 317 -17.16 3.30 8.09
C ALA A 317 -17.79 1.89 7.86
N PRO A 318 -18.41 1.27 8.89
CA PRO A 318 -18.77 -0.14 8.83
C PRO A 318 -19.89 -0.39 7.81
N MET A 319 -19.56 -1.08 6.71
CA MET A 319 -20.45 -2.10 6.16
C MET A 319 -20.18 -3.40 6.92
N GLU A 320 -21.24 -4.13 7.25
CA GLU A 320 -21.13 -5.44 7.89
C GLU A 320 -20.14 -6.32 7.11
N ASP A 321 -19.13 -6.79 7.85
CA ASP A 321 -18.17 -7.85 7.51
C ASP A 321 -17.67 -7.90 6.05
N SER A 322 -16.67 -7.08 5.73
CA SER A 322 -15.74 -7.39 4.65
C SER A 322 -14.34 -6.93 4.99
N GLY A 323 -13.44 -7.89 5.26
CA GLY A 323 -12.00 -7.70 5.35
C GLY A 323 -11.40 -7.11 4.06
N ASN A 324 -10.12 -6.75 4.18
CA ASN A 324 -9.14 -6.31 3.16
C ASN A 324 -9.65 -5.97 1.74
N GLU A 325 -9.31 -4.78 1.27
CA GLU A 325 -9.53 -4.40 -0.13
C GLU A 325 -8.23 -4.63 -0.91
N PHE A 326 -8.26 -5.48 -1.95
CA PHE A 326 -7.10 -5.69 -2.82
C PHE A 326 -7.12 -4.64 -3.93
N LYS A 327 -6.08 -3.78 -3.98
CA LYS A 327 -5.91 -2.75 -5.00
C LYS A 327 -4.93 -3.23 -6.06
N PHE A 328 -5.36 -3.18 -7.32
CA PHE A 328 -4.53 -3.46 -8.50
C PHE A 328 -4.42 -2.17 -9.31
N ARG A 329 -3.22 -1.67 -9.61
CA ARG A 329 -3.04 -0.40 -10.33
C ARG A 329 -2.38 -0.63 -11.68
N TRP A 330 -3.17 -0.63 -12.75
CA TRP A 330 -2.61 -0.65 -14.10
C TRP A 330 -2.07 0.74 -14.47
N GLY A 331 -0.76 0.92 -14.32
CA GLY A 331 -0.05 2.15 -14.72
C GLY A 331 0.10 2.36 -16.24
N GLN A 332 -0.67 1.66 -17.07
CA GLN A 332 -0.51 1.68 -18.53
C GLN A 332 -1.65 2.44 -19.21
N LYS A 333 -1.31 3.42 -20.06
CA LYS A 333 -2.24 4.23 -20.86
C LYS A 333 -3.05 3.39 -21.86
N GLN A 334 -4.00 2.56 -21.43
CA GLN A 334 -4.83 1.77 -22.35
C GLN A 334 -5.89 2.66 -23.03
N SER A 335 -6.30 2.32 -24.26
CA SER A 335 -7.48 2.96 -24.86
C SER A 335 -8.75 2.60 -24.08
N ALA A 336 -9.78 3.46 -24.17
CA ALA A 336 -11.08 3.19 -23.58
C ALA A 336 -11.78 1.95 -24.19
N MET A 337 -11.47 1.60 -25.45
CA MET A 337 -11.97 0.37 -26.10
C MET A 337 -11.37 -0.88 -25.47
N THR A 338 -10.05 -0.92 -25.30
CA THR A 338 -9.35 -2.03 -24.65
C THR A 338 -9.75 -2.13 -23.17
N TYR A 339 -9.92 -0.99 -22.50
CA TYR A 339 -10.40 -0.92 -21.13
C TYR A 339 -11.81 -1.50 -20.97
N GLU A 340 -12.74 -1.21 -21.90
CA GLU A 340 -14.08 -1.82 -21.89
C GLU A 340 -13.98 -3.36 -21.95
N CYS A 341 -13.13 -3.90 -22.82
CA CYS A 341 -12.91 -5.35 -22.94
C CYS A 341 -12.23 -5.96 -21.71
N MET A 342 -11.26 -5.26 -21.11
CA MET A 342 -10.53 -5.71 -19.93
C MET A 342 -11.47 -6.02 -18.77
N ASN A 343 -12.54 -5.24 -18.60
CA ASN A 343 -13.45 -5.40 -17.46
C ASN A 343 -14.21 -6.73 -17.50
N TRP A 344 -14.48 -7.26 -18.71
CA TRP A 344 -15.14 -8.56 -18.89
C TRP A 344 -14.35 -9.74 -18.32
N GLN A 345 -13.03 -9.64 -18.17
CA GLN A 345 -12.22 -10.74 -17.62
C GLN A 345 -12.57 -11.11 -16.18
N MET A 346 -13.13 -10.17 -15.42
CA MET A 346 -13.52 -10.41 -14.04
C MET A 346 -14.97 -10.89 -13.93
N TYR A 347 -15.80 -10.57 -14.93
CA TYR A 347 -17.19 -11.04 -14.99
C TYR A 347 -17.32 -12.41 -15.60
N LYS A 348 -16.34 -12.83 -16.40
CA LYS A 348 -16.37 -14.10 -17.12
C LYS A 348 -15.24 -15.00 -16.66
N THR A 349 -15.52 -16.29 -16.56
CA THR A 349 -14.53 -17.33 -16.34
C THR A 349 -14.77 -18.46 -17.32
N VAL A 350 -14.03 -19.56 -17.18
CA VAL A 350 -14.27 -20.77 -17.95
C VAL A 350 -14.73 -21.91 -17.04
N ASP A 351 -15.73 -22.65 -17.48
CA ASP A 351 -16.19 -23.86 -16.80
C ASP A 351 -15.26 -25.06 -17.06
N ASP A 352 -15.57 -26.22 -16.48
CA ASP A 352 -14.72 -27.42 -16.60
C ASP A 352 -14.55 -27.94 -18.03
N LYS A 353 -15.37 -27.47 -18.97
CA LYS A 353 -15.30 -27.77 -20.41
C LYS A 353 -14.64 -26.64 -21.21
N ALA A 354 -13.98 -25.70 -20.53
CA ALA A 354 -13.38 -24.50 -21.09
C ALA A 354 -14.37 -23.58 -21.83
N ARG A 355 -15.66 -23.61 -21.47
CA ARG A 355 -16.68 -22.71 -22.02
C ARG A 355 -16.75 -21.44 -21.18
N VAL A 356 -16.90 -20.30 -21.84
CA VAL A 356 -17.06 -19.01 -21.16
C VAL A 356 -18.39 -18.98 -20.41
N ILE A 357 -18.33 -18.71 -19.10
CA ILE A 357 -19.47 -18.60 -18.19
C ILE A 357 -19.32 -17.33 -17.33
N ASP A 358 -20.38 -16.93 -16.64
CA ASP A 358 -20.26 -15.89 -15.62
C ASP A 358 -19.38 -16.37 -14.45
N SER A 359 -18.52 -15.48 -13.97
CA SER A 359 -17.55 -15.76 -12.91
C SER A 359 -18.21 -15.91 -11.55
N GLY A 360 -19.41 -15.35 -11.37
CA GLY A 360 -20.09 -15.27 -10.07
C GLY A 360 -19.41 -14.34 -9.06
N ILE A 361 -18.45 -13.51 -9.51
CA ILE A 361 -17.80 -12.51 -8.65
C ILE A 361 -18.87 -11.48 -8.22
N PRO A 362 -19.01 -11.19 -6.92
CA PRO A 362 -20.09 -10.33 -6.42
C PRO A 362 -19.94 -8.85 -6.79
N THR A 363 -18.71 -8.29 -6.72
CA THR A 363 -18.47 -6.88 -7.02
C THR A 363 -17.04 -6.59 -7.47
N THR A 364 -16.84 -5.66 -8.41
CA THR A 364 -15.53 -5.14 -8.79
C THR A 364 -15.65 -3.76 -9.45
N CYS A 365 -14.71 -2.88 -9.18
CA CYS A 365 -14.71 -1.50 -9.69
C CYS A 365 -13.43 -1.22 -10.49
N PHE A 366 -13.60 -0.63 -11.66
CA PHE A 366 -12.52 -0.14 -12.50
C PHE A 366 -12.67 1.37 -12.66
N LEU A 367 -11.56 2.08 -12.55
CA LEU A 367 -11.44 3.51 -12.71
C LEU A 367 -10.42 3.83 -13.80
N LEU A 368 -10.72 4.78 -14.68
CA LEU A 368 -9.80 5.31 -15.67
C LEU A 368 -9.70 6.83 -15.48
N ILE A 369 -8.50 7.34 -15.19
CA ILE A 369 -8.21 8.78 -15.08
C ILE A 369 -6.96 9.07 -15.92
N ASP A 370 -7.09 9.94 -16.93
CA ASP A 370 -6.00 10.31 -17.83
C ASP A 370 -5.26 9.15 -18.51
N GLY A 371 -5.96 8.02 -18.71
CA GLY A 371 -5.42 6.78 -19.27
C GLY A 371 -4.82 5.85 -18.22
N VAL A 372 -4.73 6.24 -16.95
CA VAL A 372 -4.32 5.35 -15.86
C VAL A 372 -5.53 4.57 -15.38
N SER A 373 -5.46 3.24 -15.41
CA SER A 373 -6.52 2.38 -14.90
C SER A 373 -6.23 1.92 -13.46
N GLU A 374 -7.15 2.17 -12.53
CA GLU A 374 -7.13 1.62 -11.18
C GLU A 374 -8.22 0.55 -11.09
N HIS A 375 -7.91 -0.59 -10.51
CA HIS A 375 -8.84 -1.71 -10.33
C HIS A 375 -8.93 -2.03 -8.84
N HIS A 376 -10.16 -2.03 -8.36
CA HIS A 376 -10.54 -2.26 -6.98
C HIS A 376 -11.40 -3.50 -6.90
N MET A 377 -10.92 -4.51 -6.18
CA MET A 377 -11.65 -5.75 -5.97
C MET A 377 -11.77 -6.05 -4.47
N PRO A 378 -13.01 -6.13 -3.94
CA PRO A 378 -13.23 -6.48 -2.53
C PRO A 378 -12.77 -7.91 -2.19
N ASP A 379 -12.46 -8.18 -0.92
CA ASP A 379 -12.03 -9.50 -0.44
C ASP A 379 -12.99 -10.63 -0.80
N VAL A 380 -14.30 -10.39 -0.76
CA VAL A 380 -15.31 -11.39 -1.13
C VAL A 380 -15.13 -11.87 -2.58
N SER A 381 -14.77 -10.95 -3.46
CA SER A 381 -14.49 -11.22 -4.87
C SER A 381 -13.15 -11.92 -5.05
N MET A 382 -12.14 -11.54 -4.27
CA MET A 382 -10.84 -12.22 -4.21
C MET A 382 -10.95 -13.67 -3.72
N ALA A 383 -11.68 -13.88 -2.62
CA ALA A 383 -11.92 -15.20 -2.03
C ALA A 383 -12.70 -16.11 -2.99
N HIS A 384 -13.64 -15.56 -3.74
CA HIS A 384 -14.39 -16.29 -4.76
C HIS A 384 -13.48 -16.81 -5.89
N LEU A 385 -12.54 -15.99 -6.36
CA LEU A 385 -11.52 -16.43 -7.33
C LEU A 385 -10.63 -17.54 -6.74
N GLY A 386 -10.23 -17.41 -5.49
CA GLY A 386 -9.41 -18.41 -4.78
C GLY A 386 -10.09 -19.78 -4.66
N LYS A 387 -11.39 -19.82 -4.35
CA LYS A 387 -12.18 -21.07 -4.25
C LYS A 387 -12.22 -21.83 -5.57
N ASN A 388 -12.26 -21.11 -6.69
CA ASN A 388 -12.29 -21.68 -8.03
C ASN A 388 -10.91 -22.15 -8.55
N GLY A 389 -9.83 -21.95 -7.79
CA GLY A 389 -8.44 -22.23 -8.20
C GLY A 389 -8.08 -23.72 -8.31
N LYS A 390 -8.73 -24.60 -7.56
CA LYS A 390 -8.36 -26.04 -7.52
C LYS A 390 -8.61 -26.79 -8.83
N LYS A 391 -9.60 -26.37 -9.65
CA LYS A 391 -9.86 -27.02 -10.96
C LYS A 391 -8.66 -26.93 -11.90
N TYR A 392 -7.84 -25.88 -11.77
CA TYR A 392 -6.64 -25.65 -12.58
C TYR A 392 -5.52 -26.67 -12.29
N PHE A 393 -5.63 -27.44 -11.21
CA PHE A 393 -4.66 -28.49 -10.84
C PHE A 393 -4.94 -29.80 -11.61
N SER A 394 -6.14 -29.91 -12.19
CA SER A 394 -6.54 -31.04 -13.01
C SER A 394 -5.82 -31.01 -14.35
N LYS A 395 -5.20 -32.15 -14.72
CA LYS A 395 -4.55 -32.32 -16.01
C LYS A 395 -5.53 -32.09 -17.17
N VAL A 396 -6.71 -32.71 -17.09
CA VAL A 396 -7.74 -32.65 -18.15
C VAL A 396 -8.18 -31.22 -18.40
N PHE A 397 -8.44 -30.48 -17.32
CA PHE A 397 -8.84 -29.09 -17.40
C PHE A 397 -7.72 -28.21 -17.95
N ALA A 398 -6.51 -28.33 -17.43
CA ALA A 398 -5.37 -27.53 -17.86
C ALA A 398 -5.08 -27.74 -19.36
N GLU A 399 -5.10 -28.99 -19.84
CA GLU A 399 -4.92 -29.31 -21.26
C GLU A 399 -6.03 -28.70 -22.15
N ALA A 400 -7.28 -28.74 -21.70
CA ALA A 400 -8.39 -28.12 -22.42
C ALA A 400 -8.25 -26.58 -22.48
N LEU A 401 -7.86 -25.96 -21.36
CA LEU A 401 -7.61 -24.52 -21.27
C LEU A 401 -6.48 -24.09 -22.22
N PHE A 402 -5.32 -24.75 -22.17
CA PHE A 402 -4.18 -24.42 -23.01
C PHE A 402 -4.50 -24.60 -24.51
N LYS A 403 -5.24 -25.65 -24.88
CA LYS A 403 -5.72 -25.84 -26.26
C LYS A 403 -6.69 -24.72 -26.69
N GLY A 404 -7.54 -24.26 -25.78
CA GLY A 404 -8.44 -23.12 -26.00
C GLY A 404 -7.65 -21.84 -26.27
N ILE A 405 -6.66 -21.54 -25.43
CA ILE A 405 -5.75 -20.39 -25.59
C ILE A 405 -5.01 -20.47 -26.93
N ASP A 406 -4.48 -21.64 -27.30
CA ASP A 406 -3.78 -21.85 -28.59
C ASP A 406 -4.69 -21.53 -29.78
N LYS A 407 -5.92 -22.03 -29.76
CA LYS A 407 -6.90 -21.79 -30.82
C LYS A 407 -7.26 -20.30 -30.89
N HIS A 408 -7.45 -19.67 -29.74
CA HIS A 408 -7.79 -18.26 -29.62
C HIS A 408 -6.71 -17.36 -30.21
N VAL A 409 -5.47 -17.52 -29.77
CA VAL A 409 -4.32 -16.73 -30.26
C VAL A 409 -4.19 -16.89 -31.79
N LYS A 410 -4.30 -18.11 -32.33
CA LYS A 410 -4.28 -18.33 -33.79
C LYS A 410 -5.41 -17.61 -34.52
N ASN A 411 -6.63 -17.67 -33.98
CA ASN A 411 -7.78 -16.98 -34.58
C ASN A 411 -7.62 -15.47 -34.56
N PHE A 412 -7.07 -14.91 -33.48
CA PHE A 412 -6.80 -13.49 -33.36
C PHE A 412 -5.85 -12.99 -34.45
N PHE A 413 -4.68 -13.64 -34.61
CA PHE A 413 -3.73 -13.26 -35.65
C PHE A 413 -4.29 -13.48 -37.06
N LYS A 414 -5.03 -14.56 -37.29
CA LYS A 414 -5.73 -14.79 -38.56
C LYS A 414 -6.73 -13.67 -38.88
N PHE A 415 -7.45 -13.16 -37.88
CA PHE A 415 -8.35 -12.03 -38.05
C PHE A 415 -7.57 -10.76 -38.44
N CYS A 416 -6.49 -10.44 -37.71
CA CYS A 416 -5.66 -9.27 -38.03
C CYS A 416 -5.10 -9.35 -39.46
N ASP A 417 -4.60 -10.52 -39.87
CA ASP A 417 -4.11 -10.75 -41.23
C ASP A 417 -5.24 -10.59 -42.27
N SER A 418 -6.46 -11.02 -41.95
CA SER A 418 -7.59 -10.94 -42.88
C SER A 418 -8.06 -9.52 -43.18
N ILE A 419 -7.78 -8.56 -42.30
CA ILE A 419 -8.17 -7.15 -42.47
C ILE A 419 -7.01 -6.26 -42.94
N TYR A 420 -5.80 -6.81 -43.01
CA TYR A 420 -4.58 -6.05 -43.26
C TYR A 420 -4.55 -5.41 -44.65
N ASP A 421 -4.88 -6.16 -45.69
CA ASP A 421 -4.85 -5.70 -47.09
C ASP A 421 -6.20 -5.12 -47.56
N ILE A 422 -7.18 -4.99 -46.66
CA ILE A 422 -8.49 -4.45 -46.99
C ILE A 422 -8.42 -2.92 -46.99
N ASP A 423 -8.87 -2.29 -48.09
CA ASP A 423 -9.11 -0.85 -48.14
C ASP A 423 -10.37 -0.49 -47.34
N LEU A 424 -10.19 -0.30 -46.02
CA LEU A 424 -11.29 -0.07 -45.06
C LEU A 424 -12.12 1.19 -45.39
N LYS A 425 -11.56 2.14 -46.15
CA LYS A 425 -12.26 3.36 -46.60
C LYS A 425 -13.42 3.05 -47.55
N LYS A 426 -13.35 1.94 -48.28
CA LYS A 426 -14.39 1.51 -49.24
C LYS A 426 -15.54 0.74 -48.60
N LEU A 427 -15.39 0.33 -47.34
CA LEU A 427 -16.41 -0.46 -46.65
C LEU A 427 -17.59 0.41 -46.20
N SER A 428 -18.79 -0.17 -46.23
CA SER A 428 -19.97 0.41 -45.60
C SER A 428 -19.86 0.38 -44.07
N ASP A 429 -20.65 1.19 -43.38
CA ASP A 429 -20.71 1.18 -41.91
C ASP A 429 -21.15 -0.19 -41.37
N LYS A 430 -22.02 -0.90 -42.11
CA LYS A 430 -22.46 -2.26 -41.78
C LYS A 430 -21.31 -3.28 -41.84
N GLU A 431 -20.43 -3.17 -42.83
CA GLU A 431 -19.25 -4.03 -42.96
C GLU A 431 -18.21 -3.71 -41.89
N LEU A 432 -17.94 -2.42 -41.65
CA LEU A 432 -17.06 -1.99 -40.56
C LEU A 432 -17.58 -2.41 -39.19
N LYS A 433 -18.90 -2.37 -38.98
CA LYS A 433 -19.51 -2.86 -37.73
C LYS A 433 -19.20 -4.34 -37.52
N LYS A 434 -19.30 -5.16 -38.56
CA LYS A 434 -19.00 -6.61 -38.46
C LYS A 434 -17.53 -6.84 -38.09
N ILE A 435 -16.61 -6.12 -38.73
CA ILE A 435 -15.17 -6.19 -38.44
C ILE A 435 -14.90 -5.73 -37.00
N THR A 436 -15.44 -4.57 -36.61
CA THR A 436 -15.26 -3.97 -35.28
C THR A 436 -15.85 -4.86 -34.16
N THR A 437 -16.99 -5.49 -34.41
CA THR A 437 -17.61 -6.46 -33.49
C THR A 437 -16.70 -7.68 -33.31
N THR A 438 -16.18 -8.23 -34.41
CA THR A 438 -15.26 -9.37 -34.37
C THR A 438 -13.98 -9.01 -33.60
N TYR A 439 -13.43 -7.83 -33.84
CA TYR A 439 -12.27 -7.31 -33.12
C TYR A 439 -12.54 -7.22 -31.60
N ARG A 440 -13.63 -6.55 -31.20
CA ARG A 440 -14.07 -6.46 -29.79
C ARG A 440 -14.18 -7.84 -29.15
N ASP A 441 -14.82 -8.78 -29.81
CA ASP A 441 -15.10 -10.11 -29.25
C ASP A 441 -13.81 -10.91 -29.04
N LEU A 442 -12.87 -10.84 -29.99
CA LEU A 442 -11.56 -11.49 -29.86
C LEU A 442 -10.70 -10.86 -28.74
N ILE A 443 -10.73 -9.54 -28.59
CA ILE A 443 -10.02 -8.86 -27.48
C ILE A 443 -10.65 -9.21 -26.14
N THR A 444 -11.98 -9.18 -26.06
CA THR A 444 -12.73 -9.62 -24.89
C THR A 444 -12.34 -11.06 -24.50
N GLN A 445 -12.33 -11.98 -25.46
CA GLN A 445 -11.94 -13.36 -25.22
C GLN A 445 -10.46 -13.50 -24.78
N THR A 446 -9.56 -12.66 -25.31
CA THR A 446 -8.16 -12.61 -24.85
C THR A 446 -8.08 -12.28 -23.38
N PHE A 447 -8.82 -11.27 -22.94
CA PHE A 447 -8.88 -10.85 -21.54
C PHE A 447 -9.52 -11.91 -20.66
N ILE A 448 -10.57 -12.60 -21.10
CA ILE A 448 -11.14 -13.73 -20.35
C ILE A 448 -10.10 -14.82 -20.10
N TYR A 449 -9.38 -15.25 -21.14
CA TYR A 449 -8.31 -16.22 -20.96
C TYR A 449 -7.18 -15.68 -20.05
N PHE A 450 -6.85 -14.39 -20.18
CA PHE A 450 -5.86 -13.75 -19.31
C PHE A 450 -6.30 -13.77 -17.84
N GLY A 451 -7.56 -13.45 -17.56
CA GLY A 451 -8.17 -13.54 -16.23
C GLY A 451 -8.18 -14.96 -15.68
N THR A 452 -8.38 -15.98 -16.52
CA THR A 452 -8.24 -17.39 -16.11
C THR A 452 -6.79 -17.79 -15.86
N SER A 453 -5.80 -17.02 -16.32
CA SER A 453 -4.38 -17.19 -16.03
C SER A 453 -3.89 -16.37 -14.82
N ASN A 454 -4.80 -15.96 -13.93
CA ASN A 454 -4.53 -15.09 -12.77
C ASN A 454 -3.46 -15.62 -11.80
N PRO A 455 -2.68 -14.75 -11.12
CA PRO A 455 -1.68 -15.16 -10.14
C PRO A 455 -2.23 -16.02 -8.99
N TRP A 456 -3.47 -15.79 -8.54
CA TRP A 456 -3.99 -16.41 -7.32
C TRP A 456 -3.98 -17.94 -7.29
N TRP A 457 -4.40 -18.60 -8.37
CA TRP A 457 -4.35 -20.07 -8.40
C TRP A 457 -2.94 -20.57 -8.75
N THR A 458 -2.12 -19.77 -9.44
CA THR A 458 -0.72 -20.10 -9.65
C THR A 458 0.09 -20.01 -8.35
N ASP A 459 -0.30 -19.16 -7.41
CA ASP A 459 0.29 -19.06 -6.07
C ASP A 459 -0.08 -20.30 -5.24
N GLN A 460 -1.36 -20.70 -5.25
CA GLN A 460 -1.79 -21.97 -4.63
C GLN A 460 -1.04 -23.18 -5.23
N LEU A 461 -0.83 -23.16 -6.56
CA LEU A 461 -0.09 -24.22 -7.26
C LEU A 461 1.40 -24.19 -6.88
N ALA A 462 1.99 -22.99 -6.76
CA ALA A 462 3.35 -22.79 -6.31
C ALA A 462 3.55 -23.29 -4.87
N ASP A 463 2.62 -23.01 -3.96
CA ASP A 463 2.67 -23.47 -2.58
C ASP A 463 2.52 -24.99 -2.48
N GLU A 464 1.69 -25.60 -3.32
CA GLU A 464 1.59 -27.05 -3.40
C GLU A 464 2.89 -27.69 -3.93
N ILE A 465 3.56 -27.05 -4.90
CA ILE A 465 4.89 -27.46 -5.39
C ILE A 465 5.91 -27.37 -4.24
N LYS A 466 5.98 -26.23 -3.54
CA LYS A 466 6.88 -26.03 -2.39
C LYS A 466 6.62 -27.08 -1.32
N ARG A 467 5.35 -27.35 -0.97
CA ARG A 467 4.96 -28.38 0.02
C ARG A 467 5.48 -29.76 -0.35
N ILE A 468 5.35 -30.17 -1.62
CA ILE A 468 5.88 -31.44 -2.11
C ILE A 468 7.42 -31.45 -2.04
N LEU A 469 8.08 -30.35 -2.41
CA LEU A 469 9.53 -30.23 -2.35
C LEU A 469 10.05 -30.27 -0.91
N SER A 470 9.42 -29.57 0.04
CA SER A 470 9.81 -29.55 1.46
C SER A 470 9.81 -30.95 2.09
N SER A 471 8.93 -31.85 1.64
CA SER A 471 8.89 -33.23 2.14
C SER A 471 10.08 -34.09 1.70
N LYS A 472 10.89 -33.63 0.73
CA LYS A 472 11.97 -34.43 0.10
C LYS A 472 13.30 -33.69 -0.07
N ALA A 473 13.33 -32.38 0.09
CA ALA A 473 14.53 -31.57 0.08
C ALA A 473 15.29 -31.74 1.40
N LYS A 474 16.62 -31.59 1.36
CA LYS A 474 17.48 -31.70 2.54
C LYS A 474 17.30 -30.55 3.53
N ASN A 475 17.03 -29.37 3.01
CA ASN A 475 16.87 -28.13 3.77
C ASN A 475 16.02 -27.14 2.94
N GLU A 476 15.68 -26.03 3.58
CA GLU A 476 14.86 -24.98 2.97
C GLU A 476 15.54 -24.34 1.74
N GLU A 477 16.86 -24.20 1.76
CA GLU A 477 17.63 -23.64 0.65
C GLU A 477 17.52 -24.50 -0.61
N GLU A 478 17.74 -25.82 -0.50
CA GLU A 478 17.61 -26.78 -1.61
C GLU A 478 16.16 -26.84 -2.11
N MET A 479 15.17 -26.73 -1.21
CA MET A 479 13.75 -26.65 -1.57
C MET A 479 13.49 -25.44 -2.48
N TYR A 480 13.95 -24.25 -2.08
CA TYR A 480 13.78 -23.03 -2.86
C TYR A 480 14.52 -23.09 -4.20
N ASP A 481 15.74 -23.66 -4.24
CA ASP A 481 16.49 -23.79 -5.49
C ASP A 481 15.77 -24.71 -6.48
N TYR A 482 15.17 -25.80 -5.98
CA TYR A 482 14.33 -26.67 -6.79
C TYR A 482 13.04 -25.98 -7.24
N PHE A 483 12.40 -25.21 -6.36
CA PHE A 483 11.20 -24.47 -6.71
C PHE A 483 11.48 -23.41 -7.78
N ILE A 484 12.55 -22.62 -7.64
CA ILE A 484 12.97 -21.64 -8.66
C ILE A 484 13.27 -22.34 -9.98
N SER A 485 13.98 -23.46 -9.95
CA SER A 485 14.26 -24.24 -11.15
C SER A 485 12.97 -24.74 -11.82
N LEU A 486 12.06 -25.35 -11.06
CA LEU A 486 10.81 -25.93 -11.57
C LEU A 486 9.73 -24.90 -11.91
N SER A 487 9.80 -23.67 -11.41
CA SER A 487 8.89 -22.57 -11.81
C SER A 487 9.40 -21.81 -13.04
N THR A 488 10.64 -22.05 -13.45
CA THR A 488 11.22 -21.48 -14.68
C THR A 488 10.82 -22.36 -15.88
N PRO A 489 10.20 -21.79 -16.93
CA PRO A 489 9.91 -22.53 -18.16
C PRO A 489 11.16 -23.13 -18.79
N ASP A 490 11.06 -24.34 -19.35
CA ASP A 490 12.13 -25.01 -20.09
C ASP A 490 12.06 -24.80 -21.61
N GLU A 491 11.16 -23.91 -22.03
CA GLU A 491 10.95 -23.43 -23.40
C GLU A 491 11.13 -21.90 -23.45
N ALA A 492 11.54 -21.40 -24.61
CA ALA A 492 11.62 -19.96 -24.86
C ALA A 492 10.22 -19.33 -24.79
N ASP A 493 10.06 -18.27 -24.01
CA ASP A 493 8.87 -17.43 -24.05
C ASP A 493 8.86 -16.54 -25.32
N GLU A 494 7.79 -15.76 -25.50
CA GLU A 494 7.67 -14.88 -26.67
C GLU A 494 8.71 -13.75 -26.69
N THR A 495 9.20 -13.28 -25.54
CA THR A 495 10.28 -12.29 -25.47
C THR A 495 11.61 -12.89 -25.95
N MET A 496 11.94 -14.09 -25.49
CA MET A 496 13.16 -14.77 -25.91
C MET A 496 13.11 -15.12 -27.41
N LYS A 497 11.94 -15.52 -27.92
CA LYS A 497 11.72 -15.71 -29.37
C LYS A 497 11.90 -14.42 -30.14
N GLU A 498 11.30 -13.31 -29.67
CA GLU A 498 11.46 -11.96 -30.25
C GLU A 498 12.94 -11.57 -30.37
N ARG A 499 13.72 -11.78 -29.30
CA ARG A 499 15.15 -11.46 -29.25
C ARG A 499 15.93 -12.29 -30.27
N LEU A 500 15.73 -13.60 -30.26
CA LEU A 500 16.40 -14.53 -31.17
C LEU A 500 16.09 -14.22 -32.64
N ASP A 501 14.83 -13.92 -32.94
CA ASP A 501 14.39 -13.58 -34.29
C ASP A 501 14.93 -12.23 -34.76
N PHE A 502 14.98 -11.22 -33.88
CA PHE A 502 15.56 -9.93 -34.21
C PHE A 502 17.06 -10.03 -34.49
N MET A 503 17.78 -10.75 -33.63
CA MET A 503 19.21 -11.00 -33.83
C MET A 503 19.48 -11.72 -35.15
N ASP A 504 18.63 -12.69 -35.53
CA ASP A 504 18.72 -13.35 -36.82
C ASP A 504 18.47 -12.40 -38.00
N LEU A 505 17.57 -11.44 -37.83
CA LEU A 505 17.28 -10.41 -38.81
C LEU A 505 18.49 -9.50 -39.04
N VAL A 506 19.16 -9.08 -37.95
CA VAL A 506 20.38 -8.25 -37.97
C VAL A 506 21.58 -9.01 -38.52
N LEU A 507 21.85 -10.22 -38.01
CA LEU A 507 22.97 -11.07 -38.46
C LEU A 507 22.89 -11.40 -39.95
N LYS A 508 21.67 -11.65 -40.47
CA LYS A 508 21.44 -11.93 -41.89
C LYS A 508 21.37 -10.65 -42.74
N LYS A 509 21.58 -9.47 -42.16
CA LYS A 509 21.49 -8.15 -42.81
C LYS A 509 20.15 -7.93 -43.52
N LYS A 510 19.04 -8.42 -42.95
CA LYS A 510 17.69 -8.35 -43.54
C LYS A 510 16.86 -7.16 -43.05
N ILE A 511 17.49 -6.02 -42.74
CA ILE A 511 16.86 -4.83 -42.11
C ILE A 511 16.15 -3.92 -43.12
N SER A 512 15.41 -4.50 -44.07
CA SER A 512 14.55 -3.71 -44.96
C SER A 512 13.24 -3.34 -44.27
N GLU A 513 12.61 -2.25 -44.69
CA GLU A 513 11.31 -1.79 -44.16
C GLU A 513 10.26 -2.91 -44.15
N ALA A 514 10.09 -3.63 -45.26
CA ALA A 514 9.15 -4.75 -45.35
C ALA A 514 9.44 -5.89 -44.35
N ASN A 515 10.72 -6.17 -44.06
CA ASN A 515 11.07 -7.19 -43.07
C ASN A 515 10.85 -6.69 -41.64
N LEU A 516 11.10 -5.41 -41.37
CA LEU A 516 10.81 -4.78 -40.08
C LEU A 516 9.31 -4.67 -39.81
N GLU A 517 8.51 -4.37 -40.84
CA GLU A 517 7.05 -4.37 -40.75
C GLU A 517 6.53 -5.77 -40.44
N ARG A 518 7.00 -6.79 -41.18
CA ARG A 518 6.65 -8.20 -40.90
C ARG A 518 7.06 -8.63 -39.48
N TYR A 519 8.24 -8.20 -39.04
CA TYR A 519 8.72 -8.42 -37.69
C TYR A 519 7.81 -7.75 -36.65
N SER A 520 7.41 -6.50 -36.90
CA SER A 520 6.55 -5.73 -35.99
C SER A 520 5.18 -6.38 -35.81
N ARG A 521 4.63 -6.97 -36.88
CA ARG A 521 3.37 -7.74 -36.85
C ARG A 521 3.48 -9.08 -36.15
N LYS A 522 4.67 -9.68 -36.17
CA LYS A 522 4.95 -10.91 -35.43
C LYS A 522 5.06 -10.66 -33.92
N TYR A 523 5.60 -9.50 -33.53
CA TYR A 523 5.81 -9.10 -32.13
C TYR A 523 5.13 -7.77 -31.78
N PRO A 524 3.81 -7.64 -31.98
CA PRO A 524 3.12 -6.35 -31.92
C PRO A 524 3.05 -5.77 -30.50
N ALA A 525 3.22 -6.61 -29.48
CA ALA A 525 3.24 -6.23 -28.07
C ALA A 525 4.37 -5.25 -27.70
N LEU A 526 5.44 -5.20 -28.51
CA LEU A 526 6.54 -4.25 -28.34
C LEU A 526 6.09 -2.80 -28.54
N PHE A 527 5.04 -2.59 -29.33
CA PHE A 527 4.57 -1.27 -29.76
C PHE A 527 3.21 -0.94 -29.14
N PHE A 528 2.96 -1.49 -27.95
CA PHE A 528 1.79 -1.15 -27.16
C PHE A 528 1.67 0.37 -26.98
N ASN A 529 0.46 0.91 -27.11
CA ASN A 529 0.15 2.34 -27.10
C ASN A 529 0.88 3.17 -28.16
N THR A 530 1.39 2.54 -29.23
CA THR A 530 1.97 3.23 -30.37
C THR A 530 0.97 3.20 -31.51
N TYR A 531 0.55 4.39 -31.95
CA TYR A 531 -0.47 4.57 -32.98
C TYR A 531 0.11 5.10 -34.29
N ASP A 532 1.42 4.92 -34.49
CA ASP A 532 2.14 5.34 -35.69
C ASP A 532 3.11 4.23 -36.12
N LYS A 533 2.92 3.70 -37.34
CA LYS A 533 3.79 2.65 -37.92
C LYS A 533 5.18 3.18 -38.23
N HIS A 534 5.33 4.45 -38.61
CA HIS A 534 6.63 5.03 -38.94
C HIS A 534 7.52 5.10 -37.71
N GLU A 535 6.96 5.52 -36.57
CA GLU A 535 7.68 5.57 -35.29
C GLU A 535 8.22 4.18 -34.88
N VAL A 536 7.44 3.12 -35.15
CA VAL A 536 7.84 1.73 -34.92
C VAL A 536 8.99 1.31 -35.82
N LEU A 537 8.89 1.61 -37.11
CA LEU A 537 9.91 1.24 -38.10
C LEU A 537 11.23 1.99 -37.86
N ASP A 538 11.16 3.26 -37.48
CA ASP A 538 12.31 4.07 -37.09
C ASP A 538 13.00 3.50 -35.85
N PHE A 539 12.22 3.15 -34.82
CA PHE A 539 12.73 2.51 -33.61
C PHE A 539 13.45 1.19 -33.92
N LEU A 540 12.82 0.31 -34.72
CA LEU A 540 13.42 -0.97 -35.09
C LEU A 540 14.68 -0.80 -35.93
N SER A 541 14.70 0.17 -36.83
CA SER A 541 15.87 0.52 -37.63
C SER A 541 17.02 1.03 -36.76
N GLY A 542 16.73 1.86 -35.75
CA GLY A 542 17.69 2.31 -34.74
C GLY A 542 18.25 1.14 -33.92
N LYS A 543 17.37 0.32 -33.35
CA LYS A 543 17.73 -0.89 -32.58
C LYS A 543 18.64 -1.82 -33.40
N ALA A 544 18.34 -2.02 -34.69
CA ALA A 544 19.16 -2.86 -35.56
C ALA A 544 20.59 -2.34 -35.75
N LYS A 545 20.77 -1.02 -35.83
CA LYS A 545 22.11 -0.39 -35.93
C LYS A 545 22.92 -0.64 -34.66
N GLU A 546 22.31 -0.47 -33.48
CA GLU A 546 22.99 -0.73 -32.21
C GLU A 546 23.39 -2.21 -32.04
N GLU A 547 22.46 -3.12 -32.34
CA GLU A 547 22.70 -4.57 -32.22
C GLU A 547 23.79 -5.06 -33.19
N SER A 548 23.97 -4.40 -34.34
CA SER A 548 25.03 -4.75 -35.30
C SER A 548 26.45 -4.58 -34.74
N LEU A 549 26.60 -3.83 -33.65
CA LEU A 549 27.87 -3.60 -32.95
C LEU A 549 28.18 -4.65 -31.88
N LYS A 550 27.22 -5.54 -31.55
CA LYS A 550 27.37 -6.57 -30.52
C LYS A 550 27.77 -7.92 -31.12
N ASP A 551 28.36 -8.78 -30.29
CA ASP A 551 28.55 -10.20 -30.64
C ASP A 551 27.25 -11.00 -30.46
N LEU A 552 26.37 -10.88 -31.46
CA LEU A 552 25.06 -11.54 -31.48
C LEU A 552 25.20 -13.08 -31.58
N GLY A 553 26.30 -13.59 -32.15
CA GLY A 553 26.54 -15.02 -32.25
C GLY A 553 26.76 -15.66 -30.87
N ALA A 554 27.63 -15.05 -30.05
CA ALA A 554 27.88 -15.49 -28.69
C ALA A 554 26.62 -15.41 -27.80
N GLU A 555 25.86 -14.33 -27.92
CA GLU A 555 24.62 -14.14 -27.15
C GLU A 555 23.57 -15.21 -27.49
N LYS A 556 23.36 -15.50 -28.79
CA LYS A 556 22.42 -16.54 -29.23
C LYS A 556 22.82 -17.92 -28.69
N LYS A 557 24.12 -18.22 -28.70
CA LYS A 557 24.66 -19.47 -28.14
C LYS A 557 24.37 -19.55 -26.63
N ARG A 558 24.62 -18.48 -25.88
CA ARG A 558 24.37 -18.39 -24.43
C ARG A 558 22.89 -18.65 -24.08
N ILE A 559 21.96 -18.04 -24.81
CA ILE A 559 20.51 -18.24 -24.60
C ILE A 559 20.13 -19.73 -24.76
N LYS A 560 20.61 -20.36 -25.85
CA LYS A 560 20.36 -21.79 -26.10
C LYS A 560 20.98 -22.70 -25.04
N GLU A 561 22.20 -22.42 -24.61
CA GLU A 561 22.89 -23.19 -23.57
C GLU A 561 22.17 -23.09 -22.22
N ASN A 562 21.67 -21.91 -21.86
CA ASN A 562 20.87 -21.70 -20.65
C ASN A 562 19.60 -22.55 -20.66
N LEU A 563 18.82 -22.54 -21.76
CA LEU A 563 17.62 -23.38 -21.90
C LEU A 563 17.94 -24.87 -21.74
N LEU A 564 19.00 -25.35 -22.38
CA LEU A 564 19.46 -26.74 -22.23
C LEU A 564 19.86 -27.05 -20.78
N GLY A 565 20.46 -26.09 -20.07
CA GLY A 565 20.76 -26.17 -18.65
C GLY A 565 19.53 -26.36 -17.79
N ILE A 566 18.49 -25.55 -18.02
CA ILE A 566 17.19 -25.63 -17.32
C ILE A 566 16.55 -27.01 -17.56
N GLN A 567 16.49 -27.46 -18.81
CA GLN A 567 15.96 -28.79 -19.17
C GLN A 567 16.71 -29.95 -18.49
N LYS A 568 18.04 -29.85 -18.38
CA LYS A 568 18.85 -30.84 -17.65
C LYS A 568 18.53 -30.80 -16.15
N MET A 569 18.40 -29.62 -15.57
CA MET A 569 18.07 -29.47 -14.14
C MET A 569 16.69 -30.03 -13.81
N HIS A 570 15.68 -29.72 -14.63
CA HIS A 570 14.33 -30.28 -14.49
C HIS A 570 14.35 -31.81 -14.48
N ARG A 571 15.03 -32.44 -15.46
CA ARG A 571 15.17 -33.91 -15.52
C ARG A 571 15.80 -34.47 -14.25
N LYS A 572 16.86 -33.83 -13.74
CA LYS A 572 17.53 -34.22 -12.50
C LYS A 572 16.59 -34.13 -11.29
N ILE A 573 15.87 -33.02 -11.15
CA ILE A 573 14.94 -32.81 -10.03
C ILE A 573 13.78 -33.82 -10.12
N TYR A 574 13.17 -34.02 -11.29
CA TYR A 574 12.08 -35.00 -11.45
C TYR A 574 12.55 -36.43 -11.15
N ALA A 575 13.75 -36.81 -11.59
CA ALA A 575 14.34 -38.12 -11.29
C ALA A 575 14.63 -38.29 -9.78
N LYS A 576 15.12 -37.25 -9.10
CA LYS A 576 15.36 -37.26 -7.65
C LYS A 576 14.05 -37.34 -6.85
N MET A 577 13.06 -36.53 -7.22
CA MET A 577 11.82 -36.37 -6.45
C MET A 577 10.83 -37.52 -6.62
N LYS A 578 10.85 -38.21 -7.77
CA LYS A 578 9.95 -39.33 -8.11
C LYS A 578 8.47 -39.06 -7.74
N SER A 579 8.00 -37.85 -8.06
CA SER A 579 6.62 -37.41 -7.78
C SER A 579 5.91 -37.03 -9.08
N PRO A 580 4.94 -37.85 -9.54
CA PRO A 580 4.12 -37.51 -10.71
C PRO A 580 3.33 -36.21 -10.52
N ALA A 581 2.84 -35.95 -9.30
CA ALA A 581 2.13 -34.72 -8.95
C ALA A 581 3.02 -33.48 -9.11
N LEU A 582 4.26 -33.53 -8.59
CA LEU A 582 5.23 -32.44 -8.73
C LEU A 582 5.49 -32.11 -10.20
N LYS A 583 5.75 -33.13 -11.02
CA LYS A 583 6.01 -32.95 -12.46
C LYS A 583 4.79 -32.36 -13.18
N ARG A 584 3.58 -32.79 -12.81
CA ARG A 584 2.35 -32.24 -13.36
C ARG A 584 2.17 -30.77 -12.98
N TYR A 585 2.27 -30.45 -11.70
CA TYR A 585 2.05 -29.09 -11.19
C TYR A 585 3.10 -28.11 -11.71
N ALA A 586 4.37 -28.49 -11.71
CA ALA A 586 5.44 -27.67 -12.28
C ALA A 586 5.19 -27.38 -13.78
N ARG A 587 4.79 -28.39 -14.57
CA ARG A 587 4.45 -28.18 -15.99
C ARG A 587 3.25 -27.27 -16.21
N ILE A 588 2.20 -27.43 -15.40
CA ILE A 588 1.03 -26.54 -15.45
C ILE A 588 1.48 -25.11 -15.13
N LEU A 589 2.26 -24.90 -14.08
CA LEU A 589 2.75 -23.58 -13.67
C LEU A 589 3.58 -22.93 -14.79
N GLN A 590 4.56 -23.66 -15.34
CA GLN A 590 5.43 -23.20 -16.44
C GLN A 590 4.61 -22.81 -17.68
N LYS A 591 3.73 -23.70 -18.14
CA LYS A 591 2.89 -23.47 -19.33
C LYS A 591 1.93 -22.30 -19.13
N SER A 592 1.40 -22.13 -17.92
CA SER A 592 0.53 -21.00 -17.58
C SER A 592 1.28 -19.68 -17.62
N GLY A 593 2.54 -19.66 -17.16
CA GLY A 593 3.44 -18.52 -17.37
C GLY A 593 3.60 -18.18 -18.84
N LEU A 594 3.96 -19.16 -19.68
CA LEU A 594 4.12 -18.99 -21.13
C LEU A 594 2.85 -18.47 -21.82
N ASP A 595 1.69 -19.06 -21.50
CA ASP A 595 0.42 -18.66 -22.11
C ASP A 595 -0.06 -17.29 -21.63
N ARG A 596 0.23 -16.91 -20.39
CA ARG A 596 0.00 -15.54 -19.88
C ARG A 596 0.78 -14.52 -20.71
N TYR A 597 2.02 -14.82 -21.12
CA TYR A 597 2.76 -13.95 -22.05
C TYR A 597 2.14 -13.89 -23.42
N ARG A 598 1.72 -15.02 -23.99
CA ARG A 598 1.10 -15.05 -25.33
C ARG A 598 -0.19 -14.26 -25.38
N LEU A 599 -1.02 -14.39 -24.34
CA LEU A 599 -2.23 -13.60 -24.17
C LEU A 599 -1.91 -12.11 -23.99
N LYS A 600 -0.87 -11.79 -23.19
CA LYS A 600 -0.36 -10.42 -23.09
C LYS A 600 0.07 -9.86 -24.43
N HIS A 601 0.79 -10.63 -25.23
CA HIS A 601 1.22 -10.20 -26.55
C HIS A 601 0.04 -9.95 -27.49
N THR A 602 -1.01 -10.77 -27.35
CA THR A 602 -2.23 -10.66 -28.14
C THR A 602 -2.97 -9.36 -27.82
N TRP A 603 -3.25 -9.06 -26.55
CA TRP A 603 -4.01 -7.85 -26.21
C TRP A 603 -3.17 -6.57 -26.27
N SER A 604 -1.91 -6.59 -25.84
CA SER A 604 -1.05 -5.40 -25.91
C SER A 604 -0.68 -5.03 -27.35
N GLY A 605 -0.60 -6.00 -28.26
CA GLY A 605 -0.35 -5.74 -29.67
C GLY A 605 -1.61 -5.44 -30.49
N ALA A 606 -2.79 -5.55 -29.89
CA ALA A 606 -4.04 -5.61 -30.63
C ALA A 606 -4.36 -4.36 -31.44
N GLU A 607 -4.21 -3.20 -30.81
CA GLU A 607 -4.53 -1.92 -31.43
C GLU A 607 -3.54 -1.60 -32.55
N TYR A 608 -2.26 -1.94 -32.35
CA TYR A 608 -1.24 -1.83 -33.41
C TYR A 608 -1.57 -2.72 -34.62
N MET A 609 -1.96 -3.98 -34.36
CA MET A 609 -2.35 -4.91 -35.42
C MET A 609 -3.62 -4.48 -36.16
N CYS A 610 -4.49 -3.71 -35.50
CA CYS A 610 -5.75 -3.21 -36.07
C CYS A 610 -5.71 -1.69 -36.30
N LEU A 611 -4.52 -1.10 -36.44
CA LEU A 611 -4.36 0.36 -36.42
C LEU A 611 -5.10 1.05 -37.57
N ASP A 612 -5.09 0.44 -38.76
CA ASP A 612 -5.81 0.99 -39.92
C ASP A 612 -7.33 1.00 -39.69
N LEU A 613 -7.85 0.01 -38.96
CA LEU A 613 -9.26 -0.01 -38.52
C LEU A 613 -9.53 1.11 -37.52
N VAL A 614 -8.66 1.27 -36.52
CA VAL A 614 -8.79 2.33 -35.50
C VAL A 614 -8.77 3.72 -36.16
N HIS A 615 -7.85 3.96 -37.10
CA HIS A 615 -7.77 5.21 -37.86
C HIS A 615 -9.00 5.44 -38.75
N GLU A 616 -9.52 4.40 -39.43
CA GLU A 616 -10.72 4.55 -40.26
C GLU A 616 -11.97 4.85 -39.41
N LEU A 617 -12.12 4.19 -38.26
CA LEU A 617 -13.19 4.46 -37.31
C LEU A 617 -13.13 5.91 -36.81
N HIS A 618 -11.94 6.36 -36.39
CA HIS A 618 -11.72 7.76 -36.01
C HIS A 618 -12.03 8.73 -37.15
N ARG A 619 -11.57 8.46 -38.38
CA ARG A 619 -11.80 9.33 -39.54
C ARG A 619 -13.29 9.55 -39.80
N ARG A 620 -14.13 8.52 -39.66
CA ARG A 620 -15.59 8.62 -39.85
C ARG A 620 -16.27 9.37 -38.71
N ILE A 621 -15.87 9.07 -37.48
CA ILE A 621 -16.42 9.71 -36.28
C ILE A 621 -16.00 11.19 -36.21
N GLY A 622 -14.78 11.52 -36.62
CA GLY A 622 -14.17 12.84 -36.56
C GLY A 622 -13.77 13.26 -35.13
N GLY A 623 -13.13 14.43 -35.02
CA GLY A 623 -12.63 14.97 -33.75
C GLY A 623 -11.14 14.70 -33.53
N ASP A 624 -10.66 14.94 -32.31
CA ASP A 624 -9.28 14.70 -31.93
C ASP A 624 -9.00 13.20 -31.74
N PHE A 625 -7.89 12.71 -32.28
CA PHE A 625 -7.55 11.28 -32.25
C PHE A 625 -7.20 10.79 -30.85
N HIS A 626 -6.53 11.64 -30.05
CA HIS A 626 -6.16 11.27 -28.69
C HIS A 626 -7.38 11.18 -27.77
N ASP A 627 -8.33 12.10 -27.92
CA ASP A 627 -9.62 12.05 -27.24
C ASP A 627 -10.42 10.81 -27.67
N PHE A 628 -10.38 10.45 -28.95
CA PHE A 628 -11.00 9.22 -29.45
C PHE A 628 -10.45 7.99 -28.72
N ILE A 629 -9.14 7.79 -28.73
CA ILE A 629 -8.47 6.66 -28.05
C ILE A 629 -8.77 6.63 -26.56
N LYS A 630 -8.79 7.79 -25.89
CA LYS A 630 -8.95 7.86 -24.43
C LYS A 630 -10.37 7.72 -23.92
N THR A 631 -11.39 7.98 -24.75
CA THR A 631 -12.77 8.15 -24.24
C THR A 631 -13.82 7.31 -24.94
N TYR A 632 -13.57 6.85 -26.18
CA TYR A 632 -14.54 6.06 -26.92
C TYR A 632 -14.39 4.57 -26.57
N MET A 633 -15.50 3.95 -26.21
CA MET A 633 -15.60 2.51 -25.99
C MET A 633 -16.12 1.82 -27.27
N PHE A 634 -15.99 0.50 -27.37
CA PHE A 634 -16.53 -0.24 -28.53
C PHE A 634 -18.04 -0.04 -28.65
N THR A 635 -18.75 0.04 -27.52
CA THR A 635 -20.19 0.33 -27.51
C THR A 635 -20.53 1.66 -28.18
N ASP A 636 -19.73 2.72 -27.98
CA ASP A 636 -19.96 4.02 -28.60
C ASP A 636 -19.69 3.96 -30.12
N VAL A 637 -18.58 3.32 -30.52
CA VAL A 637 -18.21 3.14 -31.94
C VAL A 637 -19.28 2.33 -32.69
N LEU A 638 -19.74 1.23 -32.11
CA LEU A 638 -20.77 0.37 -32.74
C LEU A 638 -22.11 1.09 -32.85
N ASN A 639 -22.49 1.91 -31.86
CA ASN A 639 -23.69 2.75 -31.93
C ASN A 639 -23.60 3.80 -33.05
N PHE A 640 -22.43 4.40 -33.25
CA PHE A 640 -22.20 5.34 -34.36
C PHE A 640 -22.38 4.64 -35.71
N LEU A 641 -21.79 3.45 -35.90
CA LEU A 641 -21.93 2.66 -37.12
C LEU A 641 -23.38 2.16 -37.35
N ASP A 642 -24.20 2.13 -36.31
CA ASP A 642 -25.65 1.86 -36.38
C ASP A 642 -26.48 3.11 -36.74
N GLY A 643 -25.84 4.24 -37.02
CA GLY A 643 -26.54 5.48 -37.38
C GLY A 643 -27.15 6.21 -36.18
N LYS A 644 -26.79 5.85 -34.94
CA LYS A 644 -27.30 6.53 -33.72
C LYS A 644 -26.63 7.88 -33.45
N GLY A 645 -25.84 8.39 -34.39
CA GLY A 645 -25.13 9.66 -34.28
C GLY A 645 -23.82 9.55 -33.48
N ARG A 646 -23.11 10.69 -33.39
CA ARG A 646 -21.84 10.78 -32.68
C ARG A 646 -22.07 10.71 -31.16
N PHE A 647 -21.10 10.13 -30.47
CA PHE A 647 -21.06 10.18 -29.02
C PHE A 647 -21.04 11.65 -28.53
N PRO A 648 -21.86 12.04 -27.53
CA PRO A 648 -22.01 13.45 -27.15
C PRO A 648 -20.68 14.10 -26.74
N ALA A 649 -20.37 15.27 -27.31
CA ALA A 649 -19.12 15.98 -27.04
C ALA A 649 -18.94 16.34 -25.55
N ASP A 650 -20.03 16.61 -24.83
CA ASP A 650 -19.96 16.88 -23.39
C ASP A 650 -19.63 15.63 -22.57
N GLU A 651 -20.07 14.45 -23.01
CA GLU A 651 -19.66 13.19 -22.36
C GLU A 651 -18.20 12.85 -22.66
N VAL A 652 -17.69 13.18 -23.85
CA VAL A 652 -16.24 13.09 -24.14
C VAL A 652 -15.46 13.92 -23.13
N LYS A 653 -15.84 15.18 -22.90
CA LYS A 653 -15.19 16.05 -21.90
C LYS A 653 -15.26 15.48 -20.48
N LYS A 654 -16.40 14.91 -20.07
CA LYS A 654 -16.52 14.28 -18.74
C LYS A 654 -15.61 13.05 -18.61
N ARG A 655 -15.56 12.18 -19.62
CA ARG A 655 -14.71 10.99 -19.63
C ARG A 655 -13.22 11.31 -19.64
N LYS A 656 -12.80 12.42 -20.26
CA LYS A 656 -11.41 12.92 -20.15
C LYS A 656 -11.01 13.17 -18.69
N GLY A 657 -11.93 13.69 -17.89
CA GLY A 657 -11.70 13.88 -16.46
C GLY A 657 -11.64 12.56 -15.69
N CYS A 658 -12.66 11.70 -15.85
CA CYS A 658 -12.71 10.39 -15.20
C CYS A 658 -13.79 9.50 -15.84
N LEU A 659 -13.51 8.21 -15.97
CA LEU A 659 -14.48 7.15 -16.31
C LEU A 659 -14.42 6.07 -15.23
N LEU A 660 -15.54 5.78 -14.57
CA LEU A 660 -15.66 4.73 -13.56
C LEU A 660 -16.68 3.69 -14.03
N GLN A 661 -16.31 2.42 -13.94
CA GLN A 661 -17.21 1.27 -14.17
C GLN A 661 -17.24 0.40 -12.91
N HIS A 662 -18.40 0.27 -12.28
CA HIS A 662 -18.61 -0.54 -11.09
C HIS A 662 -19.60 -1.64 -11.41
N PHE A 663 -19.16 -2.89 -11.27
CA PHE A 663 -20.05 -4.03 -11.36
C PHE A 663 -20.47 -4.48 -9.97
N TYR A 664 -21.77 -4.60 -9.81
CA TYR A 664 -22.42 -5.19 -8.64
C TYR A 664 -23.82 -5.63 -9.07
N ASP A 665 -24.40 -6.58 -8.34
CA ASP A 665 -25.76 -7.09 -8.60
C ASP A 665 -25.98 -7.58 -10.03
N GLY A 666 -24.95 -8.19 -10.63
CA GLY A 666 -25.03 -8.75 -11.98
C GLY A 666 -24.99 -7.72 -13.13
N THR A 667 -24.80 -6.43 -12.86
CA THR A 667 -24.82 -5.38 -13.90
C THR A 667 -23.63 -4.42 -13.80
N ILE A 668 -23.26 -3.79 -14.94
CA ILE A 668 -22.16 -2.81 -15.00
C ILE A 668 -22.75 -1.41 -14.94
N HIS A 669 -22.48 -0.69 -13.85
CA HIS A 669 -22.83 0.72 -13.66
C HIS A 669 -21.68 1.61 -14.12
N ARG A 670 -21.98 2.72 -14.80
CA ARG A 670 -20.98 3.61 -15.42
C ARG A 670 -21.20 5.04 -14.96
N TYR A 671 -20.11 5.74 -14.65
CA TYR A 671 -20.11 7.12 -14.17
C TYR A 671 -19.00 7.90 -14.88
N THR A 672 -19.19 9.20 -15.14
CA THR A 672 -18.21 10.05 -15.84
C THR A 672 -17.93 11.37 -15.11
N GLY A 673 -16.74 11.95 -15.32
CA GLY A 673 -16.37 13.27 -14.81
C GLY A 673 -16.52 13.43 -13.29
N LYS A 674 -17.17 14.52 -12.86
CA LYS A 674 -17.39 14.82 -11.43
C LYS A 674 -18.25 13.76 -10.73
N GLU A 675 -19.21 13.18 -11.44
CA GLU A 675 -20.04 12.10 -10.90
C GLU A 675 -19.19 10.86 -10.62
N ALA A 676 -18.31 10.49 -11.56
CA ALA A 676 -17.35 9.41 -11.35
C ALA A 676 -16.43 9.67 -10.14
N LEU A 677 -15.93 10.90 -9.96
CA LEU A 677 -15.09 11.25 -8.81
C LEU A 677 -15.85 11.25 -7.49
N ALA A 678 -17.11 11.73 -7.48
CA ALA A 678 -17.96 11.69 -6.29
C ALA A 678 -18.34 10.26 -5.93
N TYR A 679 -18.67 9.44 -6.93
CA TYR A 679 -18.96 8.02 -6.74
C TYR A 679 -17.70 7.24 -6.34
N LYS A 680 -16.54 7.56 -6.93
CA LYS A 680 -15.23 7.10 -6.47
C LYS A 680 -15.05 7.44 -5.00
N ALA A 681 -15.21 8.69 -4.58
CA ALA A 681 -15.02 9.07 -3.17
C ALA A 681 -15.96 8.34 -2.20
N LYS A 682 -17.17 7.97 -2.66
CA LYS A 682 -18.12 7.14 -1.90
C LYS A 682 -17.68 5.68 -1.81
N LEU A 683 -17.19 5.12 -2.92
CA LEU A 683 -16.74 3.73 -3.00
C LEU A 683 -15.34 3.50 -2.42
N LEU A 684 -14.47 4.49 -2.59
CA LEU A 684 -13.01 4.47 -2.48
C LEU A 684 -12.60 5.77 -1.77
N PRO A 685 -12.62 5.81 -0.42
CA PRO A 685 -12.28 7.02 0.33
C PRO A 685 -10.88 7.54 -0.05
N PRO A 686 -10.66 8.87 0.06
CA PRO A 686 -9.42 9.49 -0.37
C PRO A 686 -8.20 8.89 0.33
N LYS A 687 -7.11 8.71 -0.43
CA LYS A 687 -5.82 8.25 0.10
C LYS A 687 -5.36 9.23 1.19
N ILE A 688 -4.98 8.68 2.34
CA ILE A 688 -3.95 9.31 3.18
C ILE A 688 -2.63 9.15 2.41
N GLU A 689 -1.93 10.26 2.14
CA GLU A 689 -0.54 10.17 1.69
C GLU A 689 0.29 9.54 2.81
N VAL A 690 0.57 8.25 2.64
CA VAL A 690 1.50 7.53 3.52
C VAL A 690 2.89 8.07 3.22
N VAL A 691 3.38 8.96 4.07
CA VAL A 691 4.81 9.25 4.15
C VAL A 691 5.48 8.03 4.78
N HIS A 692 5.94 7.10 3.95
CA HIS A 692 6.72 5.96 4.42
C HIS A 692 8.05 6.47 5.00
N THR A 693 8.20 6.39 6.32
CA THR A 693 9.43 6.69 7.06
C THR A 693 10.36 5.50 7.18
N SER A 694 9.98 4.31 6.70
CA SER A 694 10.84 3.13 6.72
C SER A 694 11.75 3.07 5.49
N ALA A 695 13.06 3.03 5.73
CA ALA A 695 14.10 2.88 4.70
C ALA A 695 14.09 1.51 3.97
N SER A 696 13.09 0.65 4.18
CA SER A 696 13.06 -0.73 3.71
C SER A 696 11.72 -1.08 3.04
N ILE A 697 11.79 -1.63 1.83
CA ILE A 697 10.68 -2.08 0.98
C ILE A 697 10.78 -3.61 0.86
N LYS A 698 9.65 -4.33 0.91
CA LYS A 698 9.61 -5.80 0.79
C LYS A 698 8.90 -6.24 -0.49
N GLY A 699 9.28 -7.40 -1.01
CA GLY A 699 8.59 -8.08 -2.11
C GLY A 699 8.92 -9.58 -2.16
N GLU A 700 8.40 -10.26 -3.17
CA GLU A 700 8.67 -11.68 -3.43
C GLU A 700 10.01 -11.91 -4.11
N ILE A 701 10.65 -13.03 -3.76
CA ILE A 701 11.93 -13.44 -4.33
C ILE A 701 11.71 -14.07 -5.71
N ALA A 702 12.14 -13.37 -6.75
CA ALA A 702 12.01 -13.84 -8.12
C ALA A 702 13.28 -14.55 -8.61
N ASN A 703 14.45 -13.99 -8.27
CA ASN A 703 15.75 -14.58 -8.48
C ASN A 703 16.69 -14.13 -7.35
N LYS A 704 17.32 -15.08 -6.66
CA LYS A 704 18.18 -14.81 -5.50
C LYS A 704 19.42 -14.01 -5.90
N GLY A 705 19.96 -13.28 -4.94
CA GLY A 705 21.23 -12.57 -5.07
C GLY A 705 21.23 -11.25 -4.31
N TYR A 706 22.42 -10.65 -4.21
CA TYR A 706 22.63 -9.40 -3.49
C TYR A 706 23.26 -8.36 -4.41
N LYS A 707 22.74 -7.13 -4.39
CA LYS A 707 23.32 -6.02 -5.14
C LYS A 707 23.16 -4.69 -4.42
N LYS A 708 24.21 -3.88 -4.44
CA LYS A 708 24.16 -2.46 -4.08
C LYS A 708 24.43 -1.61 -5.33
N GLY A 709 23.67 -0.55 -5.52
CA GLY A 709 23.81 0.32 -6.69
C GLY A 709 22.79 1.45 -6.75
N LYS A 710 22.94 2.33 -7.74
CA LYS A 710 22.00 3.42 -7.98
C LYS A 710 20.70 2.90 -8.57
N ALA A 711 19.58 3.34 -8.01
CA ALA A 711 18.25 3.07 -8.53
C ALA A 711 17.98 3.93 -9.77
N ARG A 712 17.35 3.31 -10.77
CA ARG A 712 16.82 3.98 -11.96
C ARG A 712 15.36 3.61 -12.11
N VAL A 713 14.49 4.57 -11.87
CA VAL A 713 13.04 4.40 -12.03
C VAL A 713 12.68 4.64 -13.50
N VAL A 714 12.11 3.62 -14.16
CA VAL A 714 11.69 3.69 -15.57
C VAL A 714 10.21 3.34 -15.67
N LEU A 715 9.37 4.33 -16.01
CA LEU A 715 7.93 4.15 -16.21
C LEU A 715 7.59 4.42 -17.69
N VAL A 716 7.35 3.36 -18.46
CA VAL A 716 7.11 3.46 -19.91
C VAL A 716 5.79 4.15 -20.19
N LYS A 717 5.87 5.39 -20.70
CA LYS A 717 4.70 6.20 -21.10
C LYS A 717 4.43 6.14 -22.60
N ASP A 718 5.49 6.16 -23.39
CA ASP A 718 5.52 6.10 -24.85
C ASP A 718 6.93 5.64 -25.32
N LEU A 719 7.04 5.32 -26.60
CA LEU A 719 8.27 4.78 -27.19
C LEU A 719 9.42 5.78 -27.17
N LYS A 720 9.16 7.06 -27.48
CA LYS A 720 10.16 8.13 -27.46
C LYS A 720 10.76 8.35 -26.07
N GLN A 721 9.92 8.38 -25.04
CA GLN A 721 10.37 8.48 -23.65
C GLN A 721 11.20 7.25 -23.27
N PHE A 722 10.73 6.05 -23.61
CA PHE A 722 11.47 4.84 -23.34
C PHE A 722 12.85 4.82 -24.01
N VAL A 723 12.96 5.26 -25.26
CA VAL A 723 14.25 5.36 -25.98
C VAL A 723 15.22 6.25 -25.20
N ARG A 724 14.79 7.45 -24.78
CA ARG A 724 15.62 8.37 -23.96
C ARG A 724 16.05 7.73 -22.63
N ASP A 725 15.13 7.03 -21.96
CA ASP A 725 15.43 6.36 -20.70
C ASP A 725 16.41 5.19 -20.91
N SER A 726 16.25 4.43 -22.00
CA SER A 726 17.12 3.29 -22.36
C SER A 726 18.53 3.71 -22.75
N GLU A 727 18.67 4.80 -23.51
CA GLU A 727 19.95 5.41 -23.89
C GLU A 727 20.70 5.94 -22.67
N SER A 728 19.99 6.62 -21.75
CA SER A 728 20.58 7.21 -20.55
C SER A 728 20.80 6.20 -19.40
N PHE A 729 20.22 5.00 -19.48
CA PHE A 729 20.40 3.93 -18.49
C PHE A 729 21.85 3.43 -18.47
N LYS A 730 22.50 3.50 -17.30
CA LYS A 730 23.91 3.13 -17.15
C LYS A 730 24.07 1.67 -16.73
N LYS A 731 25.09 1.00 -17.28
CA LYS A 731 25.45 -0.36 -16.87
C LYS A 731 25.76 -0.39 -15.37
N GLY A 732 25.14 -1.33 -14.65
CA GLY A 732 25.31 -1.48 -13.21
C GLY A 732 24.21 -0.84 -12.35
N GLU A 733 23.31 -0.03 -12.92
CA GLU A 733 22.15 0.51 -12.20
C GLU A 733 21.12 -0.58 -11.88
N ILE A 734 20.31 -0.36 -10.84
CA ILE A 734 19.20 -1.24 -10.46
C ILE A 734 17.92 -0.67 -11.06
N LEU A 735 17.25 -1.46 -11.92
CA LEU A 735 16.00 -1.09 -12.57
C LEU A 735 14.85 -1.16 -11.57
N VAL A 736 14.12 -0.06 -11.41
CA VAL A 736 12.87 0.02 -10.66
C VAL A 736 11.74 0.38 -11.62
N THR A 737 10.67 -0.40 -11.68
CA THR A 737 9.51 -0.16 -12.56
C THR A 737 8.24 -0.73 -11.95
N THR A 738 7.06 -0.35 -12.43
CA THR A 738 5.80 -1.01 -12.03
C THR A 738 5.80 -2.47 -12.48
N MET A 739 6.19 -2.70 -13.75
CA MET A 739 6.27 -4.01 -14.38
C MET A 739 7.32 -3.95 -15.50
N THR A 740 7.94 -5.09 -15.82
CA THR A 740 8.79 -5.19 -17.01
C THR A 740 7.99 -5.59 -18.26
N SER A 741 8.52 -5.21 -19.42
CA SER A 741 7.99 -5.59 -20.73
C SER A 741 9.15 -5.96 -21.68
N PRO A 742 8.86 -6.63 -22.82
CA PRO A 742 9.90 -7.09 -23.75
C PRO A 742 10.76 -5.94 -24.30
N ILE A 743 10.20 -4.73 -24.42
CA ILE A 743 10.96 -3.57 -24.89
C ILE A 743 12.10 -3.18 -23.94
N MET A 744 11.99 -3.53 -22.64
CA MET A 744 12.97 -3.20 -21.61
C MET A 744 14.21 -4.09 -21.62
N ILE A 745 14.31 -5.09 -22.51
CA ILE A 745 15.47 -5.99 -22.58
C ILE A 745 16.81 -5.25 -22.67
N PRO A 746 16.99 -4.19 -23.48
CA PRO A 746 18.24 -3.43 -23.51
C PRO A 746 18.62 -2.79 -22.17
N ILE A 747 17.62 -2.43 -21.35
CA ILE A 747 17.82 -1.94 -19.99
C ILE A 747 18.17 -3.10 -19.05
N ILE A 748 17.44 -4.22 -19.14
CA ILE A 748 17.67 -5.42 -18.34
C ILE A 748 19.08 -5.96 -18.56
N GLU A 749 19.60 -5.94 -19.78
CA GLU A 749 20.99 -6.33 -20.11
C GLU A 749 22.04 -5.48 -19.40
N LYS A 750 21.74 -4.19 -19.16
CA LYS A 750 22.62 -3.25 -18.46
C LYS A 750 22.43 -3.31 -16.95
N ALA A 751 21.24 -3.72 -16.48
CA ALA A 751 20.86 -3.68 -15.09
C ALA A 751 21.64 -4.69 -14.24
N SER A 752 21.90 -4.33 -12.99
CA SER A 752 22.52 -5.22 -12.00
C SER A 752 21.55 -5.79 -10.98
N GLY A 753 20.30 -5.33 -11.00
CA GLY A 753 19.19 -5.77 -10.18
C GLY A 753 17.86 -5.31 -10.82
N ILE A 754 16.77 -6.01 -10.53
CA ILE A 754 15.42 -5.64 -10.97
C ILE A 754 14.49 -5.58 -9.76
N ILE A 755 13.71 -4.50 -9.66
CA ILE A 755 12.67 -4.32 -8.66
C ILE A 755 11.38 -3.97 -9.40
N THR A 756 10.31 -4.72 -9.13
CA THR A 756 8.98 -4.39 -9.65
C THR A 756 7.92 -4.26 -8.58
N ASP A 757 6.99 -3.33 -8.77
CA ASP A 757 5.80 -3.20 -7.92
C ASP A 757 4.87 -4.39 -8.10
N GLU A 758 4.81 -4.91 -9.33
CA GLU A 758 3.91 -5.97 -9.72
C GLU A 758 4.65 -7.19 -10.27
N GLY A 759 4.01 -8.34 -10.14
CA GLY A 759 4.45 -9.59 -10.74
C GLY A 759 4.58 -10.70 -9.71
N GLY A 760 4.05 -11.87 -10.04
CA GLY A 760 4.32 -13.11 -9.30
C GLY A 760 5.49 -13.87 -9.91
N ILE A 761 5.79 -15.05 -9.37
CA ILE A 761 6.96 -15.86 -9.70
C ILE A 761 7.11 -16.25 -11.20
N CYS A 762 6.02 -16.13 -11.98
CA CYS A 762 5.96 -16.38 -13.42
C CYS A 762 5.94 -15.09 -14.28
N SER A 763 6.13 -13.91 -13.68
CA SER A 763 6.10 -12.60 -14.35
C SER A 763 7.36 -12.33 -15.19
N HIS A 764 7.28 -11.36 -16.12
CA HIS A 764 8.38 -11.05 -17.06
C HIS A 764 9.66 -10.73 -16.31
N ALA A 765 9.53 -9.97 -15.22
CA ALA A 765 10.65 -9.61 -14.36
C ALA A 765 11.29 -10.85 -13.73
N ALA A 766 10.49 -11.83 -13.30
CA ALA A 766 11.00 -13.06 -12.70
C ALA A 766 11.71 -13.95 -13.73
N VAL A 767 11.12 -14.12 -14.91
CA VAL A 767 11.70 -14.94 -15.98
C VAL A 767 12.99 -14.31 -16.50
N SER A 768 12.96 -13.04 -16.92
CA SER A 768 14.15 -12.35 -17.41
C SER A 768 15.26 -12.29 -16.35
N ALA A 769 14.93 -12.04 -15.09
CA ALA A 769 15.94 -12.03 -14.02
C ALA A 769 16.71 -13.35 -13.91
N ARG A 770 16.04 -14.49 -14.03
CA ARG A 770 16.70 -15.81 -14.00
C ARG A 770 17.54 -16.06 -15.24
N GLU A 771 17.06 -15.64 -16.41
CA GLU A 771 17.77 -15.80 -17.68
C GLU A 771 19.06 -15.00 -17.73
N PHE A 772 19.00 -13.73 -17.31
CA PHE A 772 20.15 -12.84 -17.23
C PHE A 772 20.96 -13.04 -15.95
N LYS A 773 20.50 -13.91 -15.03
CA LYS A 773 21.11 -14.19 -13.72
C LYS A 773 21.29 -12.94 -12.86
N ILE A 774 20.28 -12.08 -12.85
CA ILE A 774 20.23 -10.79 -12.15
C ILE A 774 19.35 -10.95 -10.89
N PRO A 775 19.77 -10.45 -9.71
CA PRO A 775 18.93 -10.41 -8.51
C PRO A 775 17.60 -9.68 -8.77
N CYS A 776 16.49 -10.25 -8.30
CA CYS A 776 15.17 -9.69 -8.61
C CYS A 776 14.16 -9.88 -7.49
N VAL A 777 13.54 -8.76 -7.10
CA VAL A 777 12.41 -8.69 -6.16
C VAL A 777 11.21 -8.14 -6.91
N ILE A 778 10.09 -8.86 -6.85
CA ILE A 778 8.84 -8.52 -7.56
C ILE A 778 7.70 -8.34 -6.55
N GLY A 779 6.59 -7.75 -6.97
CA GLY A 779 5.43 -7.63 -6.08
C GLY A 779 5.71 -6.72 -4.87
N THR A 780 6.52 -5.69 -5.04
CA THR A 780 6.81 -4.73 -3.95
C THR A 780 5.68 -3.75 -3.67
N HIS A 781 4.67 -3.69 -4.54
CA HIS A 781 3.49 -2.83 -4.51
C HIS A 781 3.74 -1.31 -4.63
N ASN A 782 4.84 -0.79 -4.09
CA ASN A 782 5.09 0.65 -3.99
C ASN A 782 6.56 1.07 -4.21
N ALA A 783 7.45 0.21 -4.69
CA ALA A 783 8.85 0.56 -4.89
C ALA A 783 9.03 1.70 -5.90
N SER A 784 8.30 1.69 -7.02
CA SER A 784 8.43 2.72 -8.05
C SER A 784 7.91 4.10 -7.63
N SER A 785 7.05 4.16 -6.61
CA SER A 785 6.58 5.41 -6.01
C SER A 785 7.42 5.86 -4.81
N THR A 786 8.18 4.95 -4.20
CA THR A 786 8.95 5.21 -2.97
C THR A 786 10.41 5.54 -3.28
N ILE A 787 10.99 4.85 -4.26
CA ILE A 787 12.37 5.03 -4.72
C ILE A 787 12.39 6.12 -5.80
N GLN A 788 13.41 6.97 -5.77
CA GLN A 788 13.64 7.98 -6.81
C GLN A 788 14.85 7.61 -7.67
N THR A 789 14.83 8.02 -8.93
CA THR A 789 15.99 7.86 -9.81
C THR A 789 17.19 8.59 -9.21
N GLY A 790 18.29 7.84 -9.02
CA GLY A 790 19.53 8.33 -8.42
C GLY A 790 19.71 7.95 -6.96
N ASP A 791 18.68 7.44 -6.27
CA ASP A 791 18.80 6.91 -4.90
C ASP A 791 19.83 5.77 -4.87
N GLU A 792 20.67 5.72 -3.84
CA GLU A 792 21.55 4.58 -3.61
C GLU A 792 20.79 3.52 -2.80
N ILE A 793 20.68 2.31 -3.37
CA ILE A 793 19.87 1.24 -2.78
C ILE A 793 20.65 -0.06 -2.64
N GLU A 794 20.23 -0.85 -1.67
CA GLU A 794 20.60 -2.23 -1.45
C GLU A 794 19.43 -3.15 -1.80
N LEU A 795 19.68 -4.12 -2.67
CA LEU A 795 18.75 -5.17 -3.09
C LEU A 795 19.22 -6.51 -2.53
N ASP A 796 18.57 -7.00 -1.48
CA ASP A 796 18.72 -8.36 -0.98
C ASP A 796 17.57 -9.23 -1.49
N ALA A 797 17.75 -9.77 -2.70
CA ALA A 797 16.79 -10.66 -3.33
C ALA A 797 16.85 -12.09 -2.75
N SER A 798 17.70 -12.37 -1.76
CA SER A 798 17.66 -13.63 -0.99
C SER A 798 16.67 -13.54 0.18
N ARG A 799 16.37 -12.31 0.63
CA ARG A 799 15.38 -12.04 1.69
C ARG A 799 14.13 -11.30 1.17
N GLY A 800 14.12 -10.88 -0.09
CA GLY A 800 13.02 -10.12 -0.67
C GLY A 800 12.95 -8.68 -0.15
N ILE A 801 14.10 -8.07 0.16
CA ILE A 801 14.20 -6.76 0.82
C ILE A 801 14.97 -5.78 -0.07
N VAL A 802 14.49 -4.55 -0.13
CA VAL A 802 15.17 -3.41 -0.77
C VAL A 802 15.33 -2.30 0.27
N ASN A 803 16.55 -1.86 0.55
CA ASN A 803 16.82 -0.76 1.47
C ASN A 803 17.30 0.48 0.71
N ILE A 804 16.81 1.65 1.09
CA ILE A 804 17.30 2.94 0.60
C ILE A 804 18.43 3.39 1.51
N LEU A 805 19.65 3.45 0.98
CA LEU A 805 20.86 3.79 1.72
C LEU A 805 21.12 5.30 1.72
N GLU A 806 20.92 5.94 0.57
CA GLU A 806 21.09 7.39 0.40
C GLU A 806 20.07 7.91 -0.61
N ARG A 807 19.47 9.08 -0.32
CA ARG A 807 18.54 9.74 -1.23
C ARG A 807 19.29 10.57 -2.27
N ALA A 808 18.79 10.59 -3.50
CA ALA A 808 19.29 11.49 -4.53
C ALA A 808 19.20 12.95 -4.05
N SER A 809 20.28 13.71 -4.20
CA SER A 809 20.29 15.14 -3.90
C SER A 809 19.30 15.85 -4.82
N LYS A 810 18.33 16.59 -4.25
CA LYS A 810 17.43 17.45 -5.04
C LYS A 810 18.29 18.52 -5.73
N ARG A 811 18.41 18.44 -7.05
CA ARG A 811 18.90 19.54 -7.89
C ARG A 811 17.74 20.38 -8.40
#